data_AF-A0AAI9WYK2-F1
#
_entry.id   AF-A0AAI9WYK2-F1
#
_cell.length_a   1.000
_cell.length_b   1.000
_cell.length_c   1.000
_cell.angle_alpha   90.00
_cell.angle_beta   90.00
_cell.angle_gamma   90.00
#
_symmetry.space_group_name_H-M   'P 1'
#
loop_
_entity.id
_entity.type
_entity.pdbx_description
1 polymer ?
#
loop_
_entity_poly.entity_id
_entity_poly.type
_entity_poly.pdbx_seq_one_letter_code
_entity_poly.pdbx_strand_id
1 'polypeptide(L)'
;MLGFLTLLVSYLYLAIVNASAKGLEEEHVLVLFDPEIIALNDSSANLTPEVTHFMQHLNSKYKTFVGDYNDVDISLFSQDYPKFDHLVLFPTSKKSIKNSANLNQHQLLKFFNAGGNIFAIGGSDVTTTEGINSFLNELGIYPSPKSYRYIDHFNTEKDGVVELKQEENLVQENRILKSLKTVEYKGNAALISNSELIQPIVKSSKTGYTNKVGETMNGKNTWTFGEQGYLAVGFQALNNARLVWIGSESLLADDALFKWCFQETGVIKLQFVQHMKADEPEKINPHLYKIKDEAIYTIGVSELVDGKWVPFEVTEEEDQFQLSFKMLDPYQRLNLKPLGPVSTSSENKSALDAYAYHISFTVPDHHGMFTFELDYKRHGLSYILDKKVVTVRHLANDEFKRSWDISNSWLYLASTALKNTLFKNDRARGDTDLEEGLESTSTSTILKSKRILPTVGQNTTTIKFEASDKNSPFAAQFNNINLKFWDLGGQRSLRNMWSRYFKQCHGIIFVIDSTDTARFQECYETLIDIANHDSWLVDNSEGQEIDQERTIGIDGTVNVPILMLANKQDLPQAVDLVSLKTGVFIKLVSELEATDSKLLPVSVLENQGLKESLEWLVTRLIYNKGNKRPEYK
;
A
#
# COMPACT_ATOMS: atom_id res chain seq x y z
N MET A 1 -54.33 -8.37 21.17
CA MET A 1 -54.00 -8.31 19.73
C MET A 1 -52.54 -7.91 19.49
N LEU A 2 -52.05 -6.81 20.09
CA LEU A 2 -50.64 -6.38 19.94
C LEU A 2 -49.60 -7.44 20.37
N GLY A 3 -49.82 -8.11 21.50
CA GLY A 3 -48.88 -9.13 22.00
C GLY A 3 -48.80 -10.41 21.15
N PHE A 4 -49.83 -10.70 20.36
CA PHE A 4 -49.83 -11.84 19.43
C PHE A 4 -49.04 -11.48 18.15
N LEU A 5 -49.12 -10.22 17.71
CA LEU A 5 -48.37 -9.71 16.56
C LEU A 5 -46.86 -9.66 16.84
N THR A 6 -46.46 -9.26 18.06
CA THR A 6 -45.03 -9.24 18.45
C THR A 6 -44.43 -10.63 18.56
N LEU A 7 -45.22 -11.62 19.03
CA LEU A 7 -44.79 -13.01 19.09
C LEU A 7 -44.62 -13.60 17.69
N LEU A 8 -45.53 -13.30 16.77
CA LEU A 8 -45.47 -13.75 15.38
C LEU A 8 -44.31 -13.10 14.61
N VAL A 9 -44.04 -11.81 14.84
CA VAL A 9 -42.88 -11.11 14.27
C VAL A 9 -41.57 -11.64 14.86
N SER A 10 -41.53 -11.98 16.16
CA SER A 10 -40.34 -12.59 16.76
C SER A 10 -40.08 -14.01 16.24
N TYR A 11 -41.14 -14.79 15.97
CA TYR A 11 -41.02 -16.10 15.34
C TYR A 11 -40.58 -15.99 13.88
N LEU A 12 -41.06 -14.98 13.15
CA LEU A 12 -40.61 -14.68 11.79
C LEU A 12 -39.13 -14.26 11.77
N TYR A 13 -38.71 -13.43 12.73
CA TYR A 13 -37.30 -13.04 12.89
C TYR A 13 -36.42 -14.23 13.28
N LEU A 14 -36.89 -15.13 14.13
CA LEU A 14 -36.15 -16.35 14.48
C LEU A 14 -36.04 -17.31 13.27
N ALA A 15 -37.07 -17.39 12.44
CA ALA A 15 -37.04 -18.17 11.20
C ALA A 15 -36.10 -17.56 10.14
N ILE A 16 -36.04 -16.22 10.04
CA ILE A 16 -35.14 -15.51 9.12
C ILE A 16 -33.68 -15.55 9.64
N VAL A 17 -33.47 -15.52 10.96
CA VAL A 17 -32.14 -15.67 11.56
C VAL A 17 -31.63 -17.12 11.43
N ASN A 18 -32.51 -18.12 11.52
CA ASN A 18 -32.16 -19.52 11.23
C ASN A 18 -31.90 -19.77 9.74
N ALA A 19 -32.48 -19.00 8.82
CA ALA A 19 -32.12 -19.06 7.39
C ALA A 19 -30.73 -18.45 7.09
N SER A 20 -30.14 -17.72 8.04
CA SER A 20 -28.82 -17.10 7.90
C SER A 20 -27.71 -17.83 8.69
N ALA A 21 -28.02 -19.00 9.25
CA ALA A 21 -27.04 -19.91 9.83
C ALA A 21 -26.75 -21.04 8.82
N LYS A 22 -25.74 -20.86 7.96
CA LYS A 22 -25.11 -21.95 7.18
C LYS A 22 -24.38 -22.92 8.12
N GLY A 23 -25.13 -23.58 9.00
CA GLY A 23 -24.67 -24.63 9.90
C GLY A 23 -25.30 -25.95 9.45
N LEU A 24 -24.52 -26.78 8.75
CA LEU A 24 -24.86 -28.15 8.35
C LEU A 24 -26.23 -28.31 7.65
N GLU A 25 -26.46 -27.60 6.54
CA GLU A 25 -27.49 -28.04 5.60
C GLU A 25 -26.93 -29.21 4.79
N GLU A 26 -27.70 -30.32 4.69
CA GLU A 26 -27.38 -31.44 3.83
C GLU A 26 -27.32 -30.94 2.37
N GLU A 27 -26.15 -30.95 1.75
CA GLU A 27 -26.01 -30.54 0.35
C GLU A 27 -26.76 -31.53 -0.57
N HIS A 28 -27.50 -30.98 -1.52
CA HIS A 28 -28.37 -31.74 -2.42
C HIS A 28 -27.79 -31.84 -3.84
N VAL A 29 -27.74 -33.06 -4.38
CA VAL A 29 -27.24 -33.33 -5.74
C VAL A 29 -28.36 -33.91 -6.60
N LEU A 30 -28.58 -33.33 -7.78
CA LEU A 30 -29.45 -33.91 -8.81
C LEU A 30 -28.60 -34.59 -9.89
N VAL A 31 -28.84 -35.88 -10.12
CA VAL A 31 -28.20 -36.67 -11.17
C VAL A 31 -29.22 -36.96 -12.27
N LEU A 32 -28.96 -36.44 -13.47
CA LEU A 32 -29.79 -36.68 -14.64
C LEU A 32 -29.13 -37.68 -15.58
N PHE A 33 -29.89 -38.69 -15.99
CA PHE A 33 -29.40 -39.77 -16.84
C PHE A 33 -30.47 -40.24 -17.82
N ASP A 34 -30.03 -41.00 -18.82
CA ASP A 34 -30.90 -41.66 -19.80
C ASP A 34 -30.94 -43.18 -19.51
N PRO A 35 -32.10 -43.74 -19.12
CA PRO A 35 -32.23 -45.17 -18.81
C PRO A 35 -31.88 -46.10 -19.97
N GLU A 36 -31.90 -45.60 -21.22
CA GLU A 36 -31.52 -46.40 -22.40
C GLU A 36 -30.00 -46.64 -22.49
N ILE A 37 -29.18 -45.83 -21.81
CA ILE A 37 -27.72 -45.92 -21.85
C ILE A 37 -27.17 -46.43 -20.52
N ILE A 38 -27.62 -45.84 -19.41
CA ILE A 38 -27.12 -46.17 -18.08
C ILE A 38 -28.34 -46.40 -17.18
N ALA A 39 -28.50 -47.61 -16.66
CA ALA A 39 -29.59 -47.90 -15.72
C ALA A 39 -29.14 -47.62 -14.28
N LEU A 40 -29.05 -46.34 -13.89
CA LEU A 40 -28.65 -45.95 -12.52
C LEU A 40 -29.68 -46.35 -11.44
N ASN A 41 -30.93 -46.59 -11.83
CA ASN A 41 -32.02 -46.96 -10.91
C ASN A 41 -32.14 -48.46 -10.64
N ASP A 42 -31.39 -49.30 -11.37
CA ASP A 42 -31.44 -50.75 -11.21
C ASP A 42 -30.16 -51.25 -10.51
N SER A 43 -30.33 -51.84 -9.33
CA SER A 43 -29.22 -52.38 -8.52
C SER A 43 -28.52 -53.57 -9.19
N SER A 44 -29.08 -54.09 -10.29
CA SER A 44 -28.56 -55.22 -11.08
C SER A 44 -27.88 -54.82 -12.39
N ALA A 45 -27.84 -53.52 -12.72
CA ALA A 45 -27.21 -53.04 -13.93
C ALA A 45 -25.67 -53.16 -13.88
N ASN A 46 -25.06 -53.67 -14.95
CA ASN A 46 -23.61 -53.66 -15.14
C ASN A 46 -23.12 -52.23 -15.42
N LEU A 47 -23.01 -51.43 -14.37
CA LEU A 47 -22.35 -50.13 -14.40
C LEU A 47 -20.84 -50.33 -14.51
N THR A 48 -20.16 -49.39 -15.16
CA THR A 48 -18.69 -49.34 -15.13
C THR A 48 -18.22 -49.11 -13.68
N PRO A 49 -17.05 -49.67 -13.30
CA PRO A 49 -16.54 -49.53 -11.93
C PRO A 49 -16.33 -48.06 -11.54
N GLU A 50 -15.99 -47.20 -12.51
CA GLU A 50 -15.79 -45.76 -12.31
C GLU A 50 -17.10 -45.04 -11.96
N VAL A 51 -18.18 -45.33 -12.69
CA VAL A 51 -19.51 -44.73 -12.41
C VAL A 51 -20.04 -45.24 -11.06
N THR A 52 -19.80 -46.50 -10.73
CA THR A 52 -20.18 -47.07 -9.44
C THR A 52 -19.46 -46.37 -8.30
N HIS A 53 -18.15 -46.17 -8.42
CA HIS A 53 -17.35 -45.44 -7.43
C HIS A 53 -17.82 -44.00 -7.26
N PHE A 54 -18.08 -43.31 -8.37
CA PHE A 54 -18.59 -41.94 -8.38
C PHE A 54 -19.95 -41.82 -7.66
N MET A 55 -20.90 -42.70 -7.96
CA MET A 55 -22.21 -42.70 -7.30
C MET A 55 -22.11 -43.06 -5.81
N GLN A 56 -21.19 -43.96 -5.43
CA GLN A 56 -20.91 -44.26 -4.02
C GLN A 56 -20.40 -43.03 -3.27
N HIS A 57 -19.46 -42.28 -3.86
CA HIS A 57 -18.96 -41.02 -3.30
C HIS A 57 -20.11 -40.03 -3.10
N LEU A 58 -20.94 -39.80 -4.12
CA LEU A 58 -22.08 -38.90 -4.03
C LEU A 58 -23.06 -39.29 -2.92
N ASN A 59 -23.45 -40.57 -2.85
CA ASN A 59 -24.40 -41.07 -1.84
C ASN A 59 -23.84 -41.02 -0.42
N SER A 60 -22.52 -41.03 -0.25
CA SER A 60 -21.87 -40.99 1.07
C SER A 60 -21.87 -39.59 1.69
N LYS A 61 -21.83 -38.55 0.86
CA LYS A 61 -21.60 -37.16 1.28
C LYS A 61 -22.81 -36.25 1.06
N TYR A 62 -23.63 -36.57 0.06
CA TYR A 62 -24.72 -35.73 -0.41
C TYR A 62 -26.04 -36.48 -0.42
N LYS A 63 -27.13 -35.71 -0.35
CA LYS A 63 -28.46 -36.25 -0.62
C LYS A 63 -28.70 -36.28 -2.11
N THR A 64 -28.60 -37.48 -2.68
CA THR A 64 -28.67 -37.69 -4.13
C THR A 64 -30.11 -37.92 -4.58
N PHE A 65 -30.49 -37.22 -5.64
CA PHE A 65 -31.75 -37.41 -6.36
C PHE A 65 -31.41 -37.85 -7.77
N VAL A 66 -31.95 -38.98 -8.20
CA VAL A 66 -31.68 -39.56 -9.52
C VAL A 66 -32.93 -39.41 -10.37
N GLY A 67 -32.79 -38.80 -11.55
CA GLY A 67 -33.91 -38.43 -12.42
C GLY A 67 -33.66 -38.75 -13.89
N ASP A 68 -34.71 -39.12 -14.61
CA ASP A 68 -34.68 -39.27 -16.06
C ASP A 68 -34.83 -37.89 -16.71
N TYR A 69 -34.04 -37.61 -17.74
CA TYR A 69 -34.23 -36.43 -18.58
C TYR A 69 -35.68 -36.24 -19.05
N ASN A 70 -36.42 -37.32 -19.32
CA ASN A 70 -37.81 -37.27 -19.78
C ASN A 70 -38.85 -36.94 -18.71
N ASP A 71 -38.47 -36.90 -17.43
CA ASP A 71 -39.35 -36.55 -16.33
C ASP A 71 -39.59 -35.03 -16.30
N VAL A 72 -40.86 -34.63 -16.45
CA VAL A 72 -41.29 -33.23 -16.53
C VAL A 72 -41.39 -32.58 -15.15
N ASP A 73 -41.50 -33.39 -14.10
CA ASP A 73 -41.65 -32.90 -12.72
C ASP A 73 -40.31 -32.42 -12.13
N ILE A 74 -39.19 -32.71 -12.80
CA ILE A 74 -37.88 -32.25 -12.39
C ILE A 74 -37.71 -30.77 -12.77
N SER A 75 -37.80 -29.91 -11.76
CA SER A 75 -37.43 -28.50 -11.83
C SER A 75 -36.17 -28.20 -11.02
N LEU A 76 -35.28 -27.38 -11.59
CA LEU A 76 -34.08 -26.90 -10.89
C LEU A 76 -34.42 -25.84 -9.83
N PHE A 77 -35.54 -25.13 -10.01
CA PHE A 77 -35.96 -24.03 -9.16
C PHE A 77 -37.31 -24.31 -8.49
N SER A 78 -37.45 -23.82 -7.26
CA SER A 78 -38.71 -23.71 -6.54
C SER A 78 -38.86 -22.26 -6.07
N GLN A 79 -39.91 -21.56 -6.52
CA GLN A 79 -40.15 -20.16 -6.16
C GLN A 79 -38.91 -19.26 -6.32
N ASP A 80 -38.19 -19.42 -7.45
CA ASP A 80 -36.94 -18.73 -7.82
C ASP A 80 -35.66 -19.10 -7.04
N TYR A 81 -35.74 -19.97 -6.02
CA TYR A 81 -34.56 -20.50 -5.35
C TYR A 81 -34.09 -21.82 -5.97
N PRO A 82 -32.77 -22.05 -6.10
CA PRO A 82 -32.25 -23.32 -6.56
C PRO A 82 -32.62 -24.41 -5.53
N LYS A 83 -33.16 -25.53 -6.02
CA LYS A 83 -33.55 -26.68 -5.19
C LYS A 83 -32.36 -27.58 -4.82
N PHE A 84 -31.32 -27.54 -5.64
CA PHE A 84 -30.13 -28.37 -5.55
C PHE A 84 -28.89 -27.49 -5.53
N ASP A 85 -27.81 -27.98 -4.92
CA ASP A 85 -26.52 -27.29 -4.88
C ASP A 85 -25.63 -27.72 -6.05
N HIS A 86 -25.76 -29.00 -6.44
CA HIS A 86 -24.96 -29.60 -7.49
C HIS A 86 -25.84 -30.33 -8.52
N LEU A 87 -25.43 -30.26 -9.78
CA LEU A 87 -26.10 -30.90 -10.90
C LEU A 87 -25.11 -31.79 -11.66
N VAL A 88 -25.47 -33.06 -11.87
CA VAL A 88 -24.68 -34.02 -12.65
C VAL A 88 -25.46 -34.41 -13.89
N LEU A 89 -24.82 -34.31 -15.05
CA LEU A 89 -25.42 -34.52 -16.35
C LEU A 89 -24.71 -35.67 -17.06
N PHE A 90 -25.34 -36.84 -17.08
CA PHE A 90 -24.88 -37.97 -17.88
C PHE A 90 -25.27 -37.81 -19.36
N PRO A 91 -24.57 -38.48 -20.29
CA PRO A 91 -24.87 -38.40 -21.72
C PRO A 91 -26.21 -39.05 -22.06
N THR A 92 -26.78 -38.68 -23.21
CA THR A 92 -28.12 -39.10 -23.66
C THR A 92 -28.11 -39.72 -25.06
N SER A 93 -29.09 -40.57 -25.38
CA SER A 93 -29.19 -41.18 -26.71
C SER A 93 -29.85 -40.22 -27.70
N LYS A 94 -30.75 -39.38 -27.17
CA LYS A 94 -31.63 -38.44 -27.87
C LYS A 94 -31.12 -37.01 -27.75
N LYS A 95 -31.10 -36.28 -28.88
CA LYS A 95 -30.71 -34.86 -28.91
C LYS A 95 -31.73 -33.93 -28.23
N SER A 96 -33.01 -34.30 -28.30
CA SER A 96 -34.13 -33.53 -27.75
C SER A 96 -34.79 -34.31 -26.62
N ILE A 97 -35.15 -33.60 -25.55
CA ILE A 97 -35.74 -34.13 -24.33
C ILE A 97 -37.13 -33.51 -24.13
N LYS A 98 -38.06 -34.29 -23.58
CA LYS A 98 -39.39 -33.79 -23.16
C LYS A 98 -39.30 -32.65 -22.14
N ASN A 99 -38.42 -32.73 -21.15
CA ASN A 99 -38.16 -31.67 -20.17
C ASN A 99 -37.20 -30.57 -20.67
N SER A 100 -37.25 -30.23 -21.95
CA SER A 100 -36.44 -29.16 -22.54
C SER A 100 -36.78 -27.77 -21.99
N ALA A 101 -37.97 -27.57 -21.41
CA ALA A 101 -38.37 -26.30 -20.82
C ALA A 101 -37.61 -25.97 -19.52
N ASN A 102 -37.41 -26.96 -18.63
CA ASN A 102 -36.72 -26.75 -17.36
C ASN A 102 -35.19 -26.92 -17.49
N LEU A 103 -34.72 -27.68 -18.48
CA LEU A 103 -33.30 -27.93 -18.74
C LEU A 103 -32.80 -27.20 -20.00
N ASN A 104 -33.27 -25.97 -20.21
CA ASN A 104 -32.75 -25.12 -21.27
C ASN A 104 -31.48 -24.38 -20.85
N GLN A 105 -30.78 -23.81 -21.83
CA GLN A 105 -29.58 -23.00 -21.63
C GLN A 105 -29.78 -21.90 -20.57
N HIS A 106 -30.89 -21.17 -20.61
CA HIS A 106 -31.16 -20.06 -19.70
C HIS A 106 -31.34 -20.51 -18.24
N GLN A 107 -32.01 -21.63 -17.99
CA GLN A 107 -32.20 -22.18 -16.65
C GLN A 107 -30.88 -22.71 -16.09
N LEU A 108 -30.07 -23.39 -16.91
CA LEU A 108 -28.72 -23.83 -16.51
C LEU A 108 -27.81 -22.64 -16.18
N LEU A 109 -27.86 -21.59 -16.99
CA LEU A 109 -27.09 -20.36 -16.72
C LEU A 109 -27.58 -19.65 -15.45
N LYS A 110 -28.91 -19.58 -15.22
CA LYS A 110 -29.48 -19.05 -13.98
C LYS A 110 -29.01 -19.85 -12.76
N PHE A 111 -28.96 -21.18 -12.89
CA PHE A 111 -28.52 -22.09 -11.82
C PHE A 111 -27.04 -21.89 -11.50
N PHE A 112 -26.21 -21.81 -12.54
CA PHE A 112 -24.77 -21.59 -12.42
C PHE A 112 -24.45 -20.20 -11.82
N ASN A 113 -25.16 -19.16 -12.24
CA ASN A 113 -25.04 -17.81 -11.67
C ASN A 113 -25.49 -17.74 -10.20
N ALA A 114 -26.43 -18.58 -9.79
CA ALA A 114 -26.86 -18.71 -8.39
C ALA A 114 -25.83 -19.42 -7.50
N GLY A 115 -24.73 -19.93 -8.07
CA GLY A 115 -23.66 -20.60 -7.32
C GLY A 115 -23.68 -22.14 -7.41
N GLY A 116 -24.61 -22.71 -8.18
CA GLY A 116 -24.72 -24.16 -8.34
C GLY A 116 -23.59 -24.73 -9.18
N ASN A 117 -23.03 -25.88 -8.78
CA ASN A 117 -21.96 -26.54 -9.53
C ASN A 117 -22.53 -27.55 -10.53
N ILE A 118 -21.88 -27.68 -11.69
CA ILE A 118 -22.36 -28.55 -12.78
C ILE A 118 -21.26 -29.50 -13.24
N PHE A 119 -21.50 -30.80 -13.15
CA PHE A 119 -20.61 -31.82 -13.68
C PHE A 119 -21.24 -32.47 -14.92
N ALA A 120 -20.63 -32.28 -16.10
CA ALA A 120 -21.17 -32.74 -17.37
C ALA A 120 -20.29 -33.82 -18.00
N ILE A 121 -20.91 -34.94 -18.39
CA ILE A 121 -20.23 -36.10 -18.96
C ILE A 121 -20.63 -36.24 -20.43
N GLY A 122 -19.64 -36.26 -21.31
CA GLY A 122 -19.79 -36.57 -22.72
C GLY A 122 -19.49 -38.03 -23.05
N GLY A 123 -19.59 -38.37 -24.34
CA GLY A 123 -19.18 -39.67 -24.86
C GLY A 123 -19.19 -39.69 -26.39
N SER A 124 -18.59 -40.70 -27.01
CA SER A 124 -18.42 -40.78 -28.47
C SER A 124 -19.65 -41.27 -29.22
N ASP A 125 -20.29 -42.29 -28.67
CA ASP A 125 -21.43 -42.94 -29.31
C ASP A 125 -22.77 -42.31 -28.89
N VAL A 126 -22.70 -41.41 -27.91
CA VAL A 126 -23.83 -40.73 -27.26
C VAL A 126 -23.72 -39.23 -27.43
N THR A 127 -24.84 -38.54 -27.24
CA THR A 127 -24.96 -37.11 -27.47
C THR A 127 -25.29 -36.42 -26.16
N THR A 128 -24.66 -35.29 -25.91
CA THR A 128 -25.18 -34.30 -24.98
C THR A 128 -26.40 -33.62 -25.62
N THR A 129 -27.29 -33.11 -24.79
CA THR A 129 -28.57 -32.55 -25.23
C THR A 129 -28.33 -31.18 -25.85
N GLU A 130 -29.22 -30.72 -26.72
CA GLU A 130 -29.02 -29.42 -27.41
C GLU A 130 -28.95 -28.23 -26.43
N GLY A 131 -29.70 -28.30 -25.33
CA GLY A 131 -29.66 -27.30 -24.26
C GLY A 131 -28.31 -27.27 -23.53
N ILE A 132 -27.76 -28.44 -23.20
CA ILE A 132 -26.44 -28.55 -22.52
C ILE A 132 -25.33 -28.09 -23.47
N ASN A 133 -25.36 -28.49 -24.74
CA ASN A 133 -24.36 -28.04 -25.71
C ASN A 133 -24.39 -26.53 -25.94
N SER A 134 -25.59 -25.94 -26.05
CA SER A 134 -25.72 -24.49 -26.18
C SER A 134 -25.18 -23.76 -24.96
N PHE A 135 -25.42 -24.31 -23.75
CA PHE A 135 -24.85 -23.80 -22.50
C PHE A 135 -23.32 -23.91 -22.46
N LEU A 136 -22.74 -25.07 -22.79
CA LEU A 136 -21.29 -25.25 -22.83
C LEU A 136 -20.63 -24.30 -23.86
N ASN A 137 -21.24 -24.14 -25.02
CA ASN A 137 -20.77 -23.24 -26.08
C ASN A 137 -20.77 -21.77 -25.62
N GLU A 138 -21.74 -21.36 -24.80
CA GLU A 138 -21.80 -20.01 -24.21
C GLU A 138 -20.67 -19.78 -23.20
N LEU A 139 -20.29 -20.82 -22.44
CA LEU A 139 -19.12 -20.79 -21.57
C LEU A 139 -17.79 -20.85 -22.34
N GLY A 140 -17.83 -21.08 -23.65
CA GLY A 140 -16.65 -21.19 -24.51
C GLY A 140 -16.03 -22.58 -24.56
N ILE A 141 -16.77 -23.63 -24.17
CA ILE A 141 -16.37 -25.03 -24.32
C ILE A 141 -17.20 -25.62 -25.47
N TYR A 142 -16.54 -26.14 -26.49
CA TYR A 142 -17.17 -26.68 -27.71
C TYR A 142 -16.92 -28.18 -27.84
N PRO A 143 -17.72 -29.04 -27.17
CA PRO A 143 -17.64 -30.49 -27.31
C PRO A 143 -17.82 -30.94 -28.76
N SER A 144 -17.12 -32.00 -29.16
CA SER A 144 -17.34 -32.59 -30.48
C SER A 144 -18.77 -33.16 -30.61
N PRO A 145 -19.40 -33.07 -31.78
CA PRO A 145 -20.72 -33.65 -32.02
C PRO A 145 -20.78 -35.18 -31.87
N LYS A 146 -21.99 -35.74 -31.88
CA LYS A 146 -22.22 -37.20 -31.89
C LYS A 146 -21.44 -37.89 -33.02
N SER A 147 -20.93 -39.10 -32.75
CA SER A 147 -20.17 -39.92 -33.70
C SER A 147 -18.78 -39.39 -34.04
N TYR A 148 -18.29 -38.39 -33.30
CA TYR A 148 -16.88 -38.05 -33.29
C TYR A 148 -16.20 -38.85 -32.17
N ARG A 149 -14.95 -39.24 -32.38
CA ARG A 149 -14.17 -39.97 -31.38
C ARG A 149 -12.75 -39.47 -31.38
N TYR A 150 -12.16 -39.38 -30.18
CA TYR A 150 -10.74 -39.14 -30.02
C TYR A 150 -9.93 -40.37 -30.42
N ILE A 151 -8.96 -40.17 -31.31
CA ILE A 151 -8.11 -41.21 -31.90
C ILE A 151 -6.67 -40.75 -31.80
N ASP A 152 -5.80 -41.63 -31.33
CA ASP A 152 -4.35 -41.50 -31.40
C ASP A 152 -3.78 -42.85 -31.78
N HIS A 153 -3.04 -42.93 -32.89
CA HIS A 153 -2.46 -44.18 -33.43
C HIS A 153 -1.12 -44.55 -32.80
N PHE A 154 -0.48 -43.63 -32.09
CA PHE A 154 0.85 -43.85 -31.50
C PHE A 154 0.76 -44.29 -30.04
N ASN A 155 -0.30 -43.88 -29.35
CA ASN A 155 -0.59 -44.22 -27.96
C ASN A 155 -1.79 -45.18 -27.83
N THR A 156 -2.00 -46.05 -28.83
CA THR A 156 -3.07 -47.07 -28.80
C THR A 156 -2.53 -48.43 -28.41
N GLU A 157 -3.25 -49.14 -27.54
CA GLU A 157 -3.08 -50.58 -27.39
C GLU A 157 -3.79 -51.37 -28.52
N LYS A 158 -3.60 -52.71 -28.51
CA LYS A 158 -4.04 -53.63 -29.58
C LYS A 158 -5.54 -53.60 -29.90
N ASP A 159 -6.38 -53.06 -29.02
CA ASP A 159 -7.84 -52.97 -29.17
C ASP A 159 -8.37 -51.59 -29.60
N GLY A 160 -7.49 -50.66 -30.01
CA GLY A 160 -7.93 -49.36 -30.52
C GLY A 160 -8.41 -48.38 -29.44
N VAL A 161 -8.04 -48.63 -28.18
CA VAL A 161 -8.26 -47.76 -27.02
C VAL A 161 -7.02 -46.92 -26.80
N VAL A 162 -7.20 -45.61 -26.60
CA VAL A 162 -6.09 -44.67 -26.41
C VAL A 162 -5.71 -44.65 -24.95
N GLU A 163 -4.44 -44.87 -24.63
CA GLU A 163 -3.95 -44.71 -23.27
C GLU A 163 -3.49 -43.27 -23.03
N LEU A 164 -4.03 -42.64 -21.99
CA LEU A 164 -3.58 -41.33 -21.57
C LEU A 164 -2.36 -41.45 -20.65
N LYS A 165 -1.30 -40.73 -21.00
CA LYS A 165 -0.06 -40.67 -20.22
C LYS A 165 0.02 -39.34 -19.48
N GLN A 166 0.43 -39.40 -18.21
CA GLN A 166 0.52 -38.20 -17.37
C GLN A 166 1.41 -37.11 -17.98
N GLU A 167 2.59 -37.46 -18.50
CA GLU A 167 3.57 -36.49 -19.03
C GLU A 167 3.09 -35.76 -20.29
N GLU A 168 2.22 -36.37 -21.10
CA GLU A 168 1.76 -35.82 -22.36
C GLU A 168 0.38 -35.15 -22.25
N ASN A 169 -0.54 -35.76 -21.50
CA ASN A 169 -1.95 -35.39 -21.50
C ASN A 169 -2.33 -34.45 -20.36
N LEU A 170 -1.56 -34.40 -19.26
CA LEU A 170 -1.84 -33.46 -18.18
C LEU A 170 -1.31 -32.08 -18.54
N VAL A 171 -2.12 -31.04 -18.31
CA VAL A 171 -1.65 -29.65 -18.43
C VAL A 171 -0.63 -29.38 -17.31
N GLN A 172 0.49 -28.74 -17.66
CA GLN A 172 1.54 -28.41 -16.69
C GLN A 172 1.00 -27.52 -15.57
N GLU A 173 1.53 -27.70 -14.35
CA GLU A 173 1.18 -26.89 -13.16
C GLU A 173 -0.30 -26.92 -12.77
N ASN A 174 -1.01 -28.00 -13.10
CA ASN A 174 -2.41 -28.14 -12.75
C ASN A 174 -2.61 -28.49 -11.25
N ARG A 175 -3.18 -27.55 -10.49
CA ARG A 175 -3.55 -27.76 -9.07
C ARG A 175 -4.78 -28.66 -8.87
N ILE A 176 -5.61 -28.82 -9.90
CA ILE A 176 -6.85 -29.61 -9.84
C ILE A 176 -6.51 -31.10 -9.86
N LEU A 177 -5.67 -31.52 -10.81
CA LEU A 177 -5.27 -32.92 -10.99
C LEU A 177 -3.74 -33.00 -11.00
N LYS A 178 -3.15 -33.52 -9.93
CA LYS A 178 -1.68 -33.61 -9.76
C LYS A 178 -1.06 -34.82 -10.44
N SER A 179 -1.82 -35.91 -10.54
CA SER A 179 -1.41 -37.15 -11.18
C SER A 179 -2.60 -37.74 -11.91
N LEU A 180 -2.38 -38.14 -13.16
CA LEU A 180 -3.37 -38.85 -13.96
C LEU A 180 -3.07 -40.35 -13.82
N LYS A 181 -4.03 -41.14 -13.32
CA LYS A 181 -3.89 -42.60 -13.42
C LYS A 181 -3.90 -42.99 -14.90
N THR A 182 -3.23 -44.07 -15.29
CA THR A 182 -3.33 -44.54 -16.68
C THR A 182 -4.78 -44.91 -16.96
N VAL A 183 -5.43 -44.12 -17.83
CA VAL A 183 -6.84 -44.28 -18.18
C VAL A 183 -6.92 -44.70 -19.64
N GLU A 184 -7.58 -45.83 -19.85
CA GLU A 184 -8.08 -46.27 -21.14
C GLU A 184 -9.18 -45.30 -21.60
N TYR A 185 -8.84 -44.40 -22.53
CA TYR A 185 -9.73 -43.34 -22.94
C TYR A 185 -10.51 -43.70 -24.20
N LYS A 186 -11.83 -43.71 -24.06
CA LYS A 186 -12.79 -43.85 -25.15
C LYS A 186 -13.86 -42.77 -25.02
N GLY A 187 -13.68 -41.66 -25.74
CA GLY A 187 -14.65 -40.56 -25.73
C GLY A 187 -14.33 -39.46 -26.71
N ASN A 188 -14.82 -38.27 -26.37
CA ASN A 188 -14.77 -37.07 -27.21
C ASN A 188 -13.70 -36.10 -26.78
N ALA A 189 -13.46 -35.08 -27.59
CA ALA A 189 -12.68 -33.92 -27.19
C ALA A 189 -13.47 -32.63 -27.46
N ALA A 190 -13.21 -31.60 -26.67
CA ALA A 190 -13.73 -30.26 -26.88
C ALA A 190 -12.63 -29.33 -27.39
N LEU A 191 -13.06 -28.29 -28.12
CA LEU A 191 -12.27 -27.08 -28.30
C LEU A 191 -12.64 -26.10 -27.19
N ILE A 192 -11.71 -25.23 -26.82
CA ILE A 192 -11.94 -24.18 -25.81
C ILE A 192 -11.70 -22.81 -26.42
N SER A 193 -12.40 -21.80 -25.92
CA SER A 193 -12.14 -20.39 -26.23
C SER A 193 -10.97 -19.86 -25.39
N ASN A 194 -10.46 -18.68 -25.77
CA ASN A 194 -9.40 -18.01 -25.02
C ASN A 194 -10.00 -17.16 -23.88
N SER A 195 -10.49 -17.82 -22.84
CA SER A 195 -11.07 -17.20 -21.64
C SER A 195 -10.25 -17.53 -20.40
N GLU A 196 -9.98 -16.54 -19.55
CA GLU A 196 -9.26 -16.73 -18.28
C GLU A 196 -10.03 -17.60 -17.26
N LEU A 197 -11.36 -17.70 -17.43
CA LEU A 197 -12.24 -18.49 -16.58
C LEU A 197 -12.18 -19.99 -16.90
N ILE A 198 -11.71 -20.35 -18.09
CA ILE A 198 -11.55 -21.74 -18.50
C ILE A 198 -10.25 -22.30 -17.89
N GLN A 199 -10.34 -23.50 -17.37
CA GLN A 199 -9.28 -24.21 -16.66
C GLN A 199 -9.02 -25.52 -17.42
N PRO A 200 -8.09 -25.56 -18.39
CA PRO A 200 -7.82 -26.79 -19.12
C PRO A 200 -7.16 -27.82 -18.19
N ILE A 201 -7.71 -29.04 -18.14
CA ILE A 201 -7.24 -30.06 -17.20
C ILE A 201 -6.46 -31.17 -17.92
N VAL A 202 -7.12 -31.83 -18.87
CA VAL A 202 -6.55 -32.93 -19.65
C VAL A 202 -6.61 -32.56 -21.13
N LYS A 203 -5.45 -32.49 -21.77
CA LYS A 203 -5.27 -32.20 -23.19
C LYS A 203 -5.03 -33.47 -24.01
N SER A 204 -5.29 -33.37 -25.30
CA SER A 204 -4.92 -34.35 -26.30
C SER A 204 -3.40 -34.40 -26.46
N SER A 205 -2.88 -35.57 -26.83
CA SER A 205 -1.50 -35.74 -27.28
C SER A 205 -1.22 -34.95 -28.57
N LYS A 206 0.08 -34.77 -28.88
CA LYS A 206 0.55 -34.11 -30.12
C LYS A 206 0.08 -34.81 -31.40
N THR A 207 -0.11 -36.13 -31.33
CA THR A 207 -0.52 -36.98 -32.44
C THR A 207 -2.01 -37.29 -32.45
N GLY A 208 -2.71 -36.99 -31.37
CA GLY A 208 -4.14 -37.24 -31.22
C GLY A 208 -4.99 -36.27 -32.02
N TYR A 209 -6.14 -36.76 -32.46
CA TYR A 209 -7.13 -35.96 -33.18
C TYR A 209 -8.53 -36.50 -32.94
N THR A 210 -9.54 -35.65 -33.11
CA THR A 210 -10.95 -36.04 -32.97
C THR A 210 -11.60 -36.01 -34.33
N ASN A 211 -12.04 -37.15 -34.82
CA ASN A 211 -12.65 -37.29 -36.14
C ASN A 211 -13.94 -38.08 -36.06
N LYS A 212 -14.80 -37.92 -37.08
CA LYS A 212 -15.99 -38.72 -37.23
C LYS A 212 -15.63 -40.20 -37.45
N VAL A 213 -16.29 -41.09 -36.70
CA VAL A 213 -16.01 -42.54 -36.71
C VAL A 213 -16.20 -43.10 -38.13
N GLY A 214 -15.18 -43.82 -38.61
CA GLY A 214 -15.19 -44.49 -39.93
C GLY A 214 -14.84 -43.59 -41.11
N GLU A 215 -14.60 -42.29 -40.91
CA GLU A 215 -14.22 -41.36 -41.97
C GLU A 215 -12.72 -41.02 -41.90
N THR A 216 -12.13 -40.66 -43.05
CA THR A 216 -10.72 -40.21 -43.10
C THR A 216 -10.58 -38.77 -42.61
N MET A 217 -9.39 -38.42 -42.14
CA MET A 217 -9.10 -37.06 -41.69
C MET A 217 -9.20 -36.08 -42.86
N ASN A 218 -10.05 -35.07 -42.70
CA ASN A 218 -10.13 -33.92 -43.60
C ASN A 218 -10.54 -32.67 -42.81
N GLY A 219 -10.47 -31.49 -43.43
CA GLY A 219 -10.80 -30.22 -42.77
C GLY A 219 -12.29 -30.02 -42.41
N LYS A 220 -13.19 -30.94 -42.81
CA LYS A 220 -14.63 -30.88 -42.49
C LYS A 220 -15.03 -31.85 -41.38
N ASN A 221 -14.34 -32.99 -41.29
CA ASN A 221 -14.66 -34.11 -40.42
C ASN A 221 -13.79 -34.14 -39.17
N THR A 222 -12.66 -33.46 -39.17
CA THR A 222 -11.77 -33.35 -38.01
C THR A 222 -12.22 -32.18 -37.14
N TRP A 223 -12.59 -32.45 -35.88
CA TRP A 223 -13.00 -31.44 -34.91
C TRP A 223 -11.80 -30.81 -34.19
N THR A 224 -10.92 -31.65 -33.65
CA THR A 224 -9.69 -31.23 -32.97
C THR A 224 -8.49 -31.95 -33.55
N PHE A 225 -7.32 -31.32 -33.51
CA PHE A 225 -6.06 -31.91 -33.97
C PHE A 225 -4.90 -31.46 -33.06
N GLY A 226 -4.03 -32.41 -32.70
CA GLY A 226 -2.90 -32.19 -31.81
C GLY A 226 -3.34 -31.78 -30.40
N GLU A 227 -2.52 -30.97 -29.74
CA GLU A 227 -2.74 -30.55 -28.34
C GLU A 227 -3.90 -29.56 -28.14
N GLN A 228 -4.55 -29.10 -29.22
CA GLN A 228 -5.66 -28.14 -29.15
C GLN A 228 -7.00 -28.79 -28.73
N GLY A 229 -7.08 -30.12 -28.75
CA GLY A 229 -8.23 -30.84 -28.23
C GLY A 229 -8.09 -31.06 -26.72
N TYR A 230 -9.15 -30.83 -25.97
CA TYR A 230 -9.19 -31.08 -24.53
C TYR A 230 -10.17 -32.19 -24.21
N LEU A 231 -9.75 -33.14 -23.37
CA LEU A 231 -10.53 -34.30 -22.94
C LEU A 231 -11.28 -34.04 -21.63
N ALA A 232 -10.73 -33.15 -20.79
CA ALA A 232 -11.39 -32.61 -19.62
C ALA A 232 -11.11 -31.12 -19.47
N VAL A 233 -12.15 -30.36 -19.19
CA VAL A 233 -12.12 -28.89 -19.08
C VAL A 233 -12.90 -28.48 -17.85
N GLY A 234 -12.26 -27.70 -16.97
CA GLY A 234 -12.91 -26.99 -15.90
C GLY A 234 -13.30 -25.57 -16.34
N PHE A 235 -14.30 -25.01 -15.68
CA PHE A 235 -14.68 -23.61 -15.79
C PHE A 235 -14.97 -23.09 -14.39
N GLN A 236 -14.36 -21.95 -14.03
CA GLN A 236 -14.60 -21.30 -12.75
C GLN A 236 -15.17 -19.91 -12.99
N ALA A 237 -16.41 -19.70 -12.57
CA ALA A 237 -17.06 -18.40 -12.66
C ALA A 237 -16.55 -17.42 -11.59
N LEU A 238 -16.84 -16.12 -11.77
CA LEU A 238 -16.46 -15.06 -10.83
C LEU A 238 -17.16 -15.18 -9.46
N ASN A 239 -18.32 -15.84 -9.41
CA ASN A 239 -19.01 -16.20 -8.17
C ASN A 239 -18.45 -17.48 -7.53
N ASN A 240 -17.34 -18.02 -8.06
CA ASN A 240 -16.71 -19.29 -7.69
C ASN A 240 -17.57 -20.55 -7.93
N ALA A 241 -18.65 -20.47 -8.70
CA ALA A 241 -19.34 -21.67 -9.20
C ALA A 241 -18.41 -22.42 -10.17
N ARG A 242 -18.41 -23.76 -10.08
CA ARG A 242 -17.51 -24.62 -10.86
C ARG A 242 -18.29 -25.52 -11.79
N LEU A 243 -17.79 -25.62 -13.01
CA LEU A 243 -18.25 -26.59 -13.98
C LEU A 243 -17.07 -27.45 -14.42
N VAL A 244 -17.29 -28.75 -14.53
CA VAL A 244 -16.33 -29.67 -15.15
C VAL A 244 -17.03 -30.42 -16.26
N TRP A 245 -16.46 -30.36 -17.45
CA TRP A 245 -16.84 -31.20 -18.57
C TRP A 245 -15.77 -32.26 -18.81
N ILE A 246 -16.18 -33.52 -18.90
CA ILE A 246 -15.32 -34.65 -19.29
C ILE A 246 -15.86 -35.28 -20.58
N GLY A 247 -14.96 -35.69 -21.47
CA GLY A 247 -15.34 -36.28 -22.76
C GLY A 247 -15.66 -37.79 -22.72
N SER A 248 -15.42 -38.46 -21.58
CA SER A 248 -15.67 -39.89 -21.36
C SER A 248 -15.91 -40.18 -19.88
N GLU A 249 -16.72 -41.20 -19.59
CA GLU A 249 -16.92 -41.77 -18.25
C GLU A 249 -15.64 -42.35 -17.64
N SER A 250 -14.68 -42.77 -18.48
CA SER A 250 -13.38 -43.30 -18.03
C SER A 250 -12.59 -42.35 -17.13
N LEU A 251 -12.75 -41.03 -17.32
CA LEU A 251 -12.10 -40.01 -16.48
C LEU A 251 -12.72 -39.87 -15.08
N LEU A 252 -13.83 -40.56 -14.79
CA LEU A 252 -14.40 -40.64 -13.43
C LEU A 252 -13.51 -41.47 -12.48
N ALA A 253 -12.53 -42.21 -12.98
CA ALA A 253 -11.54 -42.93 -12.17
C ALA A 253 -10.67 -42.00 -11.29
N ASP A 254 -10.60 -40.72 -11.65
CA ASP A 254 -9.85 -39.69 -10.94
C ASP A 254 -10.78 -38.80 -10.10
N ASP A 255 -10.78 -39.08 -8.79
CA ASP A 255 -11.63 -38.37 -7.83
C ASP A 255 -11.47 -36.86 -7.80
N ALA A 256 -10.26 -36.39 -8.13
CA ALA A 256 -9.91 -34.98 -8.02
C ALA A 256 -10.79 -34.09 -8.90
N LEU A 257 -11.27 -34.60 -10.06
CA LEU A 257 -12.11 -33.84 -10.98
C LEU A 257 -13.47 -33.49 -10.36
N PHE A 258 -14.16 -34.49 -9.81
CA PHE A 258 -15.47 -34.25 -9.20
C PHE A 258 -15.35 -33.62 -7.81
N LYS A 259 -14.31 -33.96 -7.02
CA LYS A 259 -14.03 -33.29 -5.74
C LYS A 259 -13.77 -31.79 -5.94
N TRP A 260 -13.05 -31.41 -6.99
CA TRP A 260 -12.87 -30.00 -7.33
C TRP A 260 -14.17 -29.35 -7.80
N CYS A 261 -14.95 -30.03 -8.67
CA CYS A 261 -16.23 -29.52 -9.16
C CYS A 261 -17.21 -29.22 -8.01
N PHE A 262 -17.33 -30.12 -7.04
CA PHE A 262 -18.23 -29.96 -5.89
C PHE A 262 -17.63 -29.16 -4.73
N GLN A 263 -16.54 -28.41 -4.99
CA GLN A 263 -15.92 -27.52 -4.01
C GLN A 263 -15.42 -28.23 -2.74
N GLU A 264 -15.01 -29.50 -2.85
CA GLU A 264 -14.40 -30.23 -1.74
C GLU A 264 -12.90 -29.93 -1.61
N THR A 265 -12.26 -29.55 -2.72
CA THR A 265 -10.83 -29.24 -2.81
C THR A 265 -10.59 -27.89 -3.47
N GLY A 266 -9.45 -27.26 -3.17
CA GLY A 266 -9.05 -25.98 -3.77
C GLY A 266 -9.98 -24.82 -3.41
N VAL A 267 -10.69 -24.91 -2.29
CA VAL A 267 -11.53 -23.82 -1.77
C VAL A 267 -10.74 -23.04 -0.75
N ILE A 268 -10.48 -21.77 -1.06
CA ILE A 268 -9.82 -20.83 -0.16
C ILE A 268 -10.77 -19.72 0.26
N LYS A 269 -10.57 -19.21 1.47
CA LYS A 269 -11.40 -18.15 2.06
C LYS A 269 -10.55 -17.17 2.87
N LEU A 270 -10.88 -15.89 2.76
CA LEU A 270 -10.42 -14.87 3.70
C LEU A 270 -11.22 -14.97 5.00
N GLN A 271 -10.55 -15.28 6.11
CA GLN A 271 -11.18 -15.27 7.42
C GLN A 271 -11.27 -13.85 8.00
N PHE A 272 -10.23 -13.06 7.79
CA PHE A 272 -10.23 -11.66 8.17
C PHE A 272 -9.34 -10.85 7.24
N VAL A 273 -9.68 -9.57 7.11
CA VAL A 273 -8.87 -8.54 6.49
C VAL A 273 -8.83 -7.34 7.41
N GLN A 274 -7.64 -6.93 7.80
CA GLN A 274 -7.42 -5.84 8.74
C GLN A 274 -6.36 -4.90 8.21
N HIS A 275 -6.62 -3.60 8.29
CA HIS A 275 -5.62 -2.57 8.05
C HIS A 275 -5.60 -1.60 9.21
N MET A 276 -4.43 -1.11 9.59
CA MET A 276 -4.26 -0.19 10.72
C MET A 276 -3.13 0.79 10.44
N LYS A 277 -3.02 1.83 11.25
CA LYS A 277 -1.86 2.72 11.26
C LYS A 277 -0.86 2.17 12.26
N ALA A 278 0.43 2.22 11.94
CA ALA A 278 1.48 1.79 12.87
C ALA A 278 1.44 2.60 14.18
N ASP A 279 1.11 3.89 14.11
CA ASP A 279 1.04 4.80 15.26
C ASP A 279 -0.23 4.59 16.11
N GLU A 280 -1.28 3.98 15.56
CA GLU A 280 -2.57 3.78 16.24
C GLU A 280 -3.05 2.33 16.10
N PRO A 281 -2.35 1.34 16.71
CA PRO A 281 -2.65 -0.08 16.52
C PRO A 281 -4.00 -0.50 17.11
N GLU A 282 -4.57 0.28 18.03
CA GLU A 282 -5.88 0.04 18.63
C GLU A 282 -7.04 0.25 17.64
N LYS A 283 -6.83 1.07 16.60
CA LYS A 283 -7.88 1.38 15.60
C LYS A 283 -7.75 0.45 14.40
N ILE A 284 -8.50 -0.63 14.44
CA ILE A 284 -8.61 -1.58 13.32
C ILE A 284 -9.52 -1.00 12.24
N ASN A 285 -9.07 -1.08 10.99
CA ASN A 285 -9.74 -0.60 9.77
C ASN A 285 -10.13 0.90 9.82
N PRO A 286 -9.17 1.82 10.02
CA PRO A 286 -9.48 3.24 9.99
C PRO A 286 -9.87 3.69 8.58
N HIS A 287 -10.88 4.54 8.47
CA HIS A 287 -11.31 5.11 7.19
C HIS A 287 -10.40 6.25 6.69
N LEU A 288 -9.56 6.81 7.57
CA LEU A 288 -8.79 8.03 7.33
C LEU A 288 -7.30 7.81 7.60
N TYR A 289 -6.50 7.92 6.55
CA TYR A 289 -5.03 7.95 6.56
C TYR A 289 -4.55 9.37 6.25
N LYS A 290 -3.31 9.67 6.61
CA LYS A 290 -2.60 10.89 6.17
C LYS A 290 -1.55 10.50 5.14
N ILE A 291 -1.15 11.48 4.34
CA ILE A 291 0.04 11.32 3.50
C ILE A 291 1.23 10.89 4.37
N LYS A 292 1.99 9.91 3.90
CA LYS A 292 3.16 9.36 4.60
C LYS A 292 2.89 8.70 5.95
N ASP A 293 1.64 8.38 6.28
CA ASP A 293 1.34 7.47 7.41
C ASP A 293 1.94 6.08 7.10
N GLU A 294 2.47 5.40 8.13
CA GLU A 294 2.84 3.99 8.04
C GLU A 294 1.57 3.13 8.20
N ALA A 295 1.19 2.42 7.14
CA ALA A 295 0.04 1.53 7.12
C ALA A 295 0.48 0.06 7.23
N ILE A 296 -0.24 -0.70 8.05
CA ILE A 296 -0.06 -2.15 8.17
C ILE A 296 -1.32 -2.81 7.65
N TYR A 297 -1.19 -3.70 6.68
CA TYR A 297 -2.28 -4.50 6.12
C TYR A 297 -2.03 -5.97 6.42
N THR A 298 -3.03 -6.65 6.97
CA THR A 298 -2.95 -8.04 7.44
C THR A 298 -4.19 -8.82 6.98
N ILE A 299 -3.97 -10.05 6.52
CA ILE A 299 -5.03 -10.97 6.11
C ILE A 299 -4.84 -12.34 6.75
N GLY A 300 -5.94 -13.06 6.96
CA GLY A 300 -5.93 -14.47 7.33
C GLY A 300 -6.59 -15.31 6.25
N VAL A 301 -5.87 -16.30 5.72
CA VAL A 301 -6.35 -17.17 4.63
C VAL A 301 -6.44 -18.61 5.11
N SER A 302 -7.56 -19.26 4.80
CA SER A 302 -7.79 -20.68 5.10
C SER A 302 -8.12 -21.44 3.82
N GLU A 303 -7.75 -22.71 3.79
CA GLU A 303 -8.16 -23.69 2.78
C GLU A 303 -9.12 -24.71 3.41
N LEU A 304 -10.11 -25.16 2.64
CA LEU A 304 -11.01 -26.23 3.06
C LEU A 304 -10.41 -27.58 2.66
N VAL A 305 -10.12 -28.42 3.65
CA VAL A 305 -9.64 -29.79 3.45
C VAL A 305 -10.51 -30.72 4.29
N ASP A 306 -11.16 -31.70 3.65
CA ASP A 306 -12.04 -32.69 4.29
C ASP A 306 -13.12 -32.06 5.21
N GLY A 307 -13.70 -30.93 4.78
CA GLY A 307 -14.73 -30.22 5.52
C GLY A 307 -14.23 -29.40 6.70
N LYS A 308 -12.91 -29.29 6.90
CA LYS A 308 -12.29 -28.46 7.95
C LYS A 308 -11.43 -27.37 7.33
N TRP A 309 -11.48 -26.18 7.95
CA TRP A 309 -10.61 -25.07 7.57
C TRP A 309 -9.22 -25.27 8.16
N VAL A 310 -8.21 -25.27 7.29
CA VAL A 310 -6.80 -25.37 7.65
C VAL A 310 -6.03 -24.13 7.16
N PRO A 311 -4.89 -23.78 7.78
CA PRO A 311 -4.07 -22.65 7.35
C PRO A 311 -3.56 -22.85 5.91
N PHE A 312 -3.77 -21.85 5.04
CA PHE A 312 -3.27 -21.89 3.66
C PHE A 312 -1.89 -21.22 3.56
N GLU A 313 -0.85 -22.02 3.45
CA GLU A 313 0.53 -21.56 3.27
C GLU A 313 0.93 -21.54 1.79
N VAL A 314 1.41 -20.40 1.32
CA VAL A 314 1.96 -20.23 -0.02
C VAL A 314 3.46 -20.56 0.03
N THR A 315 3.84 -21.64 -0.67
CA THR A 315 5.24 -22.10 -0.75
C THR A 315 6.01 -21.55 -1.94
N GLU A 316 5.32 -21.12 -3.00
CA GLU A 316 5.91 -20.67 -4.25
C GLU A 316 5.95 -19.14 -4.33
N GLU A 317 7.07 -18.57 -4.79
CA GLU A 317 7.23 -17.11 -4.87
C GLU A 317 6.26 -16.45 -5.85
N GLU A 318 5.87 -17.16 -6.91
CA GLU A 318 4.93 -16.67 -7.94
C GLU A 318 3.47 -16.60 -7.44
N ASP A 319 3.17 -17.35 -6.37
CA ASP A 319 1.84 -17.45 -5.77
C ASP A 319 1.64 -16.54 -4.56
N GLN A 320 2.58 -15.64 -4.31
CA GLN A 320 2.46 -14.68 -3.21
C GLN A 320 1.24 -13.77 -3.39
N PHE A 321 0.55 -13.52 -2.27
CA PHE A 321 -0.55 -12.56 -2.24
C PHE A 321 -0.01 -11.15 -2.48
N GLN A 322 -0.63 -10.41 -3.39
CA GLN A 322 -0.23 -9.04 -3.72
C GLN A 322 -1.32 -8.05 -3.33
N LEU A 323 -0.94 -7.07 -2.52
CA LEU A 323 -1.78 -5.93 -2.20
C LEU A 323 -1.53 -4.81 -3.22
N SER A 324 -2.60 -4.35 -3.86
CA SER A 324 -2.58 -3.13 -4.67
C SER A 324 -3.19 -1.97 -3.88
N PHE A 325 -2.40 -0.93 -3.63
CA PHE A 325 -2.90 0.34 -3.08
C PHE A 325 -3.07 1.34 -4.23
N LYS A 326 -4.31 1.62 -4.61
CA LYS A 326 -4.62 2.30 -5.88
C LYS A 326 -5.73 3.34 -5.78
N MET A 327 -5.74 4.32 -6.68
CA MET A 327 -6.85 5.26 -6.84
C MET A 327 -7.65 4.91 -8.10
N LEU A 328 -7.13 5.29 -9.28
CA LEU A 328 -7.55 4.75 -10.57
C LEU A 328 -6.56 3.67 -10.99
N ASP A 329 -5.27 4.04 -11.01
CA ASP A 329 -4.15 3.16 -11.30
C ASP A 329 -3.42 2.73 -10.01
N PRO A 330 -2.78 1.55 -10.00
CA PRO A 330 -2.00 1.09 -8.86
C PRO A 330 -0.79 1.98 -8.62
N TYR A 331 -0.80 2.69 -7.50
CA TYR A 331 0.36 3.48 -7.05
C TYR A 331 1.44 2.58 -6.48
N GLN A 332 1.04 1.57 -5.72
CA GLN A 332 1.93 0.59 -5.11
C GLN A 332 1.33 -0.82 -5.27
N ARG A 333 2.17 -1.78 -5.65
CA ARG A 333 1.88 -3.22 -5.59
C ARG A 333 2.91 -3.86 -4.69
N LEU A 334 2.45 -4.54 -3.66
CA LEU A 334 3.29 -5.04 -2.58
C LEU A 334 2.99 -6.50 -2.31
N ASN A 335 4.04 -7.33 -2.25
CA ASN A 335 3.89 -8.73 -1.87
C ASN A 335 3.72 -8.82 -0.35
N LEU A 336 2.71 -9.58 0.08
CA LEU A 336 2.45 -9.86 1.47
C LEU A 336 3.45 -10.90 1.98
N LYS A 337 3.95 -10.70 3.21
CA LYS A 337 4.89 -11.59 3.87
C LYS A 337 4.16 -12.56 4.80
N PRO A 338 4.59 -13.83 4.88
CA PRO A 338 4.02 -14.79 5.81
C PRO A 338 4.36 -14.40 7.27
N LEU A 339 3.37 -14.44 8.16
CA LEU A 339 3.59 -14.34 9.62
C LEU A 339 3.59 -15.72 10.29
N GLY A 340 2.64 -16.57 9.90
CA GLY A 340 2.46 -17.90 10.48
C GLY A 340 0.99 -18.25 10.71
N PRO A 341 0.72 -19.46 11.21
CA PRO A 341 -0.64 -19.92 11.48
C PRO A 341 -1.25 -19.21 12.68
N VAL A 342 -2.54 -18.86 12.57
CA VAL A 342 -3.33 -18.16 13.58
C VAL A 342 -4.68 -18.85 13.77
N SER A 343 -5.29 -18.62 14.93
CA SER A 343 -6.66 -19.07 15.21
C SER A 343 -7.63 -17.90 15.06
N THR A 344 -8.70 -18.10 14.30
CA THR A 344 -9.74 -17.10 14.06
C THR A 344 -10.93 -17.23 15.01
N SER A 345 -11.12 -18.43 15.58
CA SER A 345 -12.17 -18.67 16.56
C SER A 345 -11.79 -18.13 17.94
N SER A 346 -12.70 -17.38 18.57
CA SER A 346 -12.55 -16.90 19.95
C SER A 346 -12.69 -18.04 20.98
N GLU A 347 -13.38 -19.12 20.60
CA GLU A 347 -13.75 -20.24 21.48
C GLU A 347 -12.66 -21.32 21.57
N ASN A 348 -11.94 -21.63 20.48
CA ASN A 348 -10.92 -22.69 20.43
C ASN A 348 -9.57 -22.15 19.94
N LYS A 349 -8.86 -21.41 20.81
CA LYS A 349 -7.54 -20.81 20.52
C LYS A 349 -6.45 -21.81 20.10
N SER A 350 -6.65 -23.10 20.34
CA SER A 350 -5.69 -24.15 19.99
C SER A 350 -5.86 -24.68 18.55
N ALA A 351 -6.99 -24.42 17.90
CA ALA A 351 -7.20 -24.81 16.51
C ALA A 351 -6.65 -23.70 15.60
N LEU A 352 -5.52 -23.97 14.96
CA LEU A 352 -4.95 -23.12 13.92
C LEU A 352 -5.72 -23.38 12.64
N ASP A 353 -6.56 -22.41 12.24
CA ASP A 353 -7.52 -22.53 11.15
C ASP A 353 -7.18 -21.58 9.98
N ALA A 354 -6.31 -20.60 10.17
CA ALA A 354 -5.90 -19.65 9.14
C ALA A 354 -4.39 -19.41 9.14
N TYR A 355 -3.85 -19.00 8.00
CA TYR A 355 -2.47 -18.52 7.88
C TYR A 355 -2.48 -17.01 7.70
N ALA A 356 -1.74 -16.30 8.56
CA ALA A 356 -1.68 -14.84 8.53
C ALA A 356 -0.57 -14.34 7.60
N TYR A 357 -0.91 -13.33 6.80
CA TYR A 357 0.03 -12.60 5.94
C TYR A 357 -0.07 -11.11 6.23
N HIS A 358 1.05 -10.39 6.15
CA HIS A 358 1.07 -8.96 6.42
C HIS A 358 2.04 -8.19 5.53
N ILE A 359 1.81 -6.88 5.43
CA ILE A 359 2.76 -5.93 4.87
C ILE A 359 2.66 -4.60 5.61
N SER A 360 3.80 -3.96 5.82
CA SER A 360 3.91 -2.58 6.31
C SER A 360 4.44 -1.69 5.18
N PHE A 361 3.80 -0.56 4.93
CA PHE A 361 4.23 0.37 3.90
C PHE A 361 3.81 1.82 4.20
N THR A 362 4.56 2.76 3.64
CA THR A 362 4.27 4.19 3.73
C THR A 362 3.23 4.60 2.68
N VAL A 363 2.16 5.25 3.13
CA VAL A 363 1.11 5.81 2.26
C VAL A 363 1.73 6.88 1.32
N PRO A 364 1.39 6.88 0.02
CA PRO A 364 1.93 7.84 -0.95
C PRO A 364 1.73 9.32 -0.57
N ASP A 365 2.56 10.19 -1.15
CA ASP A 365 2.49 11.65 -1.00
C ASP A 365 1.40 12.28 -1.88
N HIS A 366 0.26 11.61 -2.01
CA HIS A 366 -0.89 12.09 -2.75
C HIS A 366 -2.15 11.85 -1.92
N HIS A 367 -3.02 12.85 -1.84
CA HIS A 367 -4.27 12.77 -1.10
C HIS A 367 -5.43 12.41 -2.03
N GLY A 368 -6.47 11.79 -1.50
CA GLY A 368 -7.63 11.35 -2.28
C GLY A 368 -8.24 10.08 -1.73
N MET A 369 -9.07 9.43 -2.56
CA MET A 369 -9.69 8.15 -2.25
C MET A 369 -8.79 7.03 -2.77
N PHE A 370 -8.26 6.20 -1.87
CA PHE A 370 -7.48 5.03 -2.22
C PHE A 370 -8.27 3.76 -1.91
N THR A 371 -7.94 2.69 -2.62
CA THR A 371 -8.51 1.38 -2.42
C THR A 371 -7.38 0.41 -2.12
N PHE A 372 -7.48 -0.27 -0.99
CA PHE A 372 -6.77 -1.53 -0.77
C PHE A 372 -7.49 -2.59 -1.59
N GLU A 373 -6.82 -3.13 -2.61
CA GLU A 373 -7.34 -4.19 -3.46
C GLU A 373 -6.44 -5.42 -3.34
N LEU A 374 -7.03 -6.52 -2.90
CA LEU A 374 -6.44 -7.86 -2.94
C LEU A 374 -7.21 -8.66 -3.99
N ASP A 375 -6.58 -8.90 -5.14
CA ASP A 375 -7.12 -9.74 -6.21
C ASP A 375 -6.22 -10.97 -6.38
N TYR A 376 -6.68 -12.10 -5.85
CA TYR A 376 -5.97 -13.36 -5.91
C TYR A 376 -6.77 -14.38 -6.71
N LYS A 377 -6.34 -14.58 -7.95
CA LYS A 377 -6.88 -15.56 -8.89
C LYS A 377 -5.74 -16.48 -9.31
N ARG A 378 -5.90 -17.77 -9.04
CA ARG A 378 -4.93 -18.82 -9.38
C ARG A 378 -5.66 -20.03 -9.92
N HIS A 379 -4.99 -20.77 -10.80
CA HIS A 379 -5.58 -21.93 -11.47
C HIS A 379 -5.97 -22.99 -10.44
N GLY A 380 -7.21 -23.47 -10.50
CA GLY A 380 -7.74 -24.48 -9.58
C GLY A 380 -8.06 -24.02 -8.15
N LEU A 381 -7.83 -22.76 -7.78
CA LEU A 381 -8.19 -22.21 -6.47
C LEU A 381 -9.38 -21.25 -6.57
N SER A 382 -10.20 -21.18 -5.52
CA SER A 382 -11.26 -20.17 -5.42
C SER A 382 -10.70 -18.75 -5.55
N TYR A 383 -11.41 -17.90 -6.26
CA TYR A 383 -11.02 -16.50 -6.43
C TYR A 383 -11.31 -15.71 -5.17
N ILE A 384 -10.30 -14.95 -4.73
CA ILE A 384 -10.39 -14.02 -3.62
C ILE A 384 -10.31 -12.61 -4.19
N LEU A 385 -11.35 -11.82 -3.95
CA LEU A 385 -11.39 -10.40 -4.29
C LEU A 385 -11.87 -9.61 -3.08
N ASP A 386 -10.98 -8.83 -2.47
CA ASP A 386 -11.33 -7.89 -1.40
C ASP A 386 -10.95 -6.46 -1.82
N LYS A 387 -11.88 -5.52 -1.58
CA LYS A 387 -11.70 -4.10 -1.90
C LYS A 387 -12.16 -3.24 -0.73
N LYS A 388 -11.24 -2.44 -0.19
CA LYS A 388 -11.54 -1.49 0.90
C LYS A 388 -11.11 -0.09 0.52
N VAL A 389 -12.09 0.80 0.46
CA VAL A 389 -11.86 2.21 0.12
C VAL A 389 -11.55 3.00 1.39
N VAL A 390 -10.48 3.77 1.35
CA VAL A 390 -10.01 4.64 2.43
C VAL A 390 -9.72 6.04 1.91
N THR A 391 -9.84 7.02 2.80
CA THR A 391 -9.49 8.42 2.52
C THR A 391 -8.05 8.66 2.95
N VAL A 392 -7.22 9.22 2.07
CA VAL A 392 -5.90 9.75 2.41
C VAL A 392 -6.01 11.27 2.38
N ARG A 393 -5.86 11.92 3.55
CA ARG A 393 -5.86 13.38 3.65
C ARG A 393 -4.46 13.96 3.65
N HIS A 394 -4.35 15.23 3.27
CA HIS A 394 -3.15 16.01 3.52
C HIS A 394 -2.95 16.24 5.04
N LEU A 395 -1.75 16.67 5.41
CA LEU A 395 -1.46 17.10 6.78
C LEU A 395 -2.37 18.27 7.17
N ALA A 396 -2.85 18.26 8.41
CA ALA A 396 -3.56 19.38 8.99
C ALA A 396 -2.57 20.48 9.37
N ASN A 397 -3.06 21.72 9.51
CA ASN A 397 -2.20 22.88 9.76
C ASN A 397 -1.39 22.77 11.07
N ASP A 398 -1.88 21.99 12.03
CA ASP A 398 -1.26 21.75 13.32
C ASP A 398 -0.26 20.58 13.35
N GLU A 399 -0.25 19.73 12.31
CA GLU A 399 0.61 18.56 12.16
C GLU A 399 1.93 18.85 11.45
N PHE A 400 2.11 20.05 10.92
CA PHE A 400 3.39 20.46 10.35
C PHE A 400 4.45 20.58 11.45
N LYS A 401 5.70 20.22 11.10
CA LYS A 401 6.87 20.48 11.95
C LYS A 401 6.87 21.93 12.37
N ARG A 402 7.02 22.16 13.67
CA ARG A 402 6.95 23.51 14.24
C ARG A 402 8.28 24.22 14.03
N SER A 403 8.27 25.54 14.14
CA SER A 403 9.46 26.36 13.90
C SER A 403 10.64 25.90 14.76
N TRP A 404 10.45 25.57 16.03
CA TRP A 404 11.54 25.09 16.88
C TRP A 404 12.19 23.77 16.41
N ASP A 405 11.46 22.91 15.69
CA ASP A 405 12.01 21.67 15.10
C ASP A 405 12.81 21.94 13.81
N ILE A 406 12.60 23.11 13.20
CA ILE A 406 13.22 23.50 11.92
C ILE A 406 14.41 24.40 12.23
N SER A 407 15.64 23.85 12.14
CA SER A 407 16.90 24.56 12.42
C SER A 407 17.02 25.91 11.70
N ASN A 408 16.60 25.98 10.43
CA ASN A 408 16.61 27.22 9.65
C ASN A 408 15.71 28.33 10.20
N SER A 409 14.73 27.99 11.05
CA SER A 409 13.78 28.98 11.56
C SER A 409 14.21 29.63 12.88
N TRP A 410 15.26 29.10 13.52
CA TRP A 410 15.77 29.61 14.80
C TRP A 410 16.22 31.07 14.74
N LEU A 411 16.75 31.50 13.59
CA LEU A 411 17.10 32.90 13.35
C LEU A 411 15.90 33.85 13.49
N TYR A 412 14.74 33.46 12.96
CA TYR A 412 13.52 34.26 13.05
C TYR A 412 12.93 34.26 14.46
N LEU A 413 13.01 33.12 15.16
CA LEU A 413 12.58 33.02 16.55
C LEU A 413 13.45 33.91 17.46
N ALA A 414 14.77 33.86 17.27
CA ALA A 414 15.75 34.69 17.96
C ALA A 414 15.51 36.19 17.72
N SER A 415 15.36 36.59 16.46
CA SER A 415 15.10 37.99 16.08
C SER A 415 13.80 38.53 16.70
N THR A 416 12.74 37.71 16.70
CA THR A 416 11.44 38.09 17.29
C THR A 416 11.51 38.18 18.81
N ALA A 417 12.23 37.26 19.47
CA ALA A 417 12.44 37.30 20.91
C ALA A 417 13.20 38.56 21.33
N LEU A 418 14.34 38.85 20.67
CA LEU A 418 15.14 40.06 20.84
C LEU A 418 14.29 41.32 20.73
N LYS A 419 13.46 41.41 19.68
CA LYS A 419 12.53 42.53 19.48
C LYS A 419 11.58 42.66 20.66
N ASN A 420 10.90 41.60 21.08
CA ASN A 420 9.92 41.67 22.17
C ASN A 420 10.54 42.03 23.53
N THR A 421 11.76 41.56 23.84
CA THR A 421 12.48 41.97 25.06
C THR A 421 12.87 43.44 25.03
N LEU A 422 13.24 43.97 23.86
CA LEU A 422 13.56 45.38 23.69
C LEU A 422 12.30 46.26 23.80
N PHE A 423 11.20 45.90 23.14
CA PHE A 423 9.93 46.66 23.20
C PHE A 423 9.18 46.55 24.54
N LYS A 424 9.40 45.49 25.34
CA LYS A 424 8.87 45.43 26.71
C LYS A 424 9.54 46.45 27.64
N ASN A 425 10.80 46.80 27.39
CA ASN A 425 11.47 47.85 28.15
C ASN A 425 10.92 49.25 27.84
N ASP A 426 10.40 49.48 26.63
CA ASP A 426 9.74 50.75 26.29
C ASP A 426 8.38 50.90 27.01
N ARG A 427 7.63 49.81 27.21
CA ARG A 427 6.34 49.86 27.93
C ARG A 427 6.48 49.99 29.45
N ALA A 428 7.61 49.61 30.03
CA ALA A 428 7.84 49.70 31.48
C ALA A 428 8.29 51.08 31.96
N ARG A 429 8.53 52.05 31.06
CA ARG A 429 8.95 53.42 31.41
C ARG A 429 8.25 54.49 30.56
N GLY A 430 6.94 54.63 30.80
CA GLY A 430 6.20 55.90 30.76
C GLY A 430 5.94 56.53 29.39
N ASP A 431 4.71 56.37 28.89
CA ASP A 431 3.78 57.51 28.82
C ASP A 431 2.33 56.98 28.77
N THR A 432 1.53 57.42 29.74
CA THR A 432 0.07 57.41 29.66
C THR A 432 -0.31 58.49 28.65
N ASP A 433 -0.72 58.10 27.45
CA ASP A 433 -1.94 58.60 26.81
C ASP A 433 -2.08 58.03 25.39
N LEU A 434 -3.30 57.53 25.14
CA LEU A 434 -3.89 57.02 23.90
C LEU A 434 -3.93 55.48 23.75
N GLU A 435 -5.18 55.01 23.75
CA GLU A 435 -5.71 53.63 23.61
C GLU A 435 -5.79 52.79 24.90
N GLU A 436 -6.63 53.27 25.83
CA GLU A 436 -7.49 52.37 26.60
C GLU A 436 -8.41 51.60 25.63
N GLY A 437 -8.21 50.28 25.57
CA GLY A 437 -9.18 49.37 24.94
C GLY A 437 -8.57 48.21 24.18
N LEU A 438 -7.99 47.23 24.87
CA LEU A 438 -8.29 45.81 24.60
C LEU A 438 -7.73 44.92 25.71
N GLU A 439 -8.63 44.35 26.50
CA GLU A 439 -8.33 43.32 27.48
C GLU A 439 -7.72 42.06 26.85
N SER A 440 -6.97 41.35 27.68
CA SER A 440 -6.50 39.96 27.57
C SER A 440 -6.92 39.21 26.30
N THR A 441 -6.09 39.28 25.26
CA THR A 441 -6.22 38.35 24.13
C THR A 441 -4.91 37.59 23.96
N SER A 442 -5.00 36.28 24.17
CA SER A 442 -3.89 35.32 24.06
C SER A 442 -3.16 35.46 22.72
N THR A 443 -1.83 35.34 22.80
CA THR A 443 -0.84 35.42 21.71
C THR A 443 -1.15 34.58 20.46
N SER A 444 -2.07 33.62 20.56
CA SER A 444 -2.57 32.77 19.47
C SER A 444 -3.39 33.51 18.40
N THR A 445 -4.06 34.62 18.74
CA THR A 445 -5.03 35.26 17.83
C THR A 445 -4.37 36.28 16.89
N ILE A 446 -3.31 36.95 17.33
CA ILE A 446 -2.56 37.95 16.52
C ILE A 446 -1.78 37.28 15.38
N LEU A 447 -1.34 36.03 15.56
CA LEU A 447 -0.62 35.27 14.53
C LEU A 447 -1.52 34.75 13.40
N LYS A 448 -2.85 34.68 13.61
CA LYS A 448 -3.79 34.19 12.57
C LYS A 448 -4.17 35.25 11.53
N SER A 449 -3.98 36.55 11.80
CA SER A 449 -4.51 37.62 10.92
C SER A 449 -3.48 38.27 9.98
N LYS A 450 -2.17 38.00 10.13
CA LYS A 450 -1.16 38.52 9.20
C LYS A 450 -0.61 37.40 8.33
N ARG A 451 -1.20 37.27 7.13
CA ARG A 451 -0.60 36.61 5.98
C ARG A 451 0.76 37.27 5.72
N ILE A 452 1.85 36.62 6.11
CA ILE A 452 3.19 37.06 5.73
C ILE A 452 3.40 36.54 4.31
N LEU A 453 3.39 37.44 3.33
CA LEU A 453 3.85 37.11 1.98
C LEU A 453 5.36 36.82 2.03
N PRO A 454 5.86 35.82 1.29
CA PRO A 454 7.29 35.55 1.23
C PRO A 454 7.96 36.67 0.43
N THR A 455 8.79 37.49 1.08
CA THR A 455 9.66 38.45 0.39
C THR A 455 11.10 37.99 0.45
N VAL A 456 11.68 37.86 -0.74
CA VAL A 456 13.11 37.74 -0.97
C VAL A 456 13.74 39.10 -0.64
N GLY A 457 14.61 39.17 0.38
CA GLY A 457 15.55 40.29 0.57
C GLY A 457 15.39 41.10 1.86
N GLN A 458 16.39 40.94 2.74
CA GLN A 458 16.82 41.83 3.83
C GLN A 458 15.82 42.14 4.97
N ASN A 459 15.99 41.46 6.11
CA ASN A 459 15.58 41.99 7.40
C ASN A 459 16.67 42.94 7.90
N THR A 460 16.36 44.24 8.00
CA THR A 460 17.24 45.24 8.61
C THR A 460 16.56 45.80 9.84
N THR A 461 17.29 45.91 10.95
CA THR A 461 16.77 46.51 12.19
C THR A 461 17.73 47.57 12.70
N THR A 462 17.22 48.74 13.07
CA THR A 462 18.02 49.79 13.71
C THR A 462 17.69 49.83 15.20
N ILE A 463 18.70 49.79 16.05
CA ILE A 463 18.59 49.82 17.52
C ILE A 463 19.34 51.05 18.02
N LYS A 464 18.67 51.88 18.83
CA LYS A 464 19.35 52.93 19.58
C LYS A 464 20.02 52.29 20.79
N PHE A 465 21.34 52.39 20.89
CA PHE A 465 22.09 51.80 21.99
C PHE A 465 22.09 52.76 23.19
N GLU A 466 21.76 52.24 24.37
CA GLU A 466 21.91 52.94 25.65
C GLU A 466 22.89 52.18 26.54
N ALA A 467 23.88 52.89 27.09
CA ALA A 467 24.83 52.31 28.02
C ALA A 467 24.15 51.88 29.33
N SER A 468 24.61 50.74 29.86
CA SER A 468 24.10 50.12 31.08
C SER A 468 24.35 50.91 32.35
N ASP A 469 25.45 51.64 32.40
CA ASP A 469 25.87 52.44 33.55
C ASP A 469 26.00 53.91 33.13
N LYS A 470 24.99 54.71 33.48
CA LYS A 470 24.92 56.15 33.14
C LYS A 470 25.87 57.00 33.99
N ASN A 471 26.47 56.44 35.05
CA ASN A 471 27.36 57.15 35.97
C ASN A 471 28.86 56.93 35.65
N SER A 472 29.17 56.08 34.67
CA SER A 472 30.53 55.87 34.20
C SER A 472 31.06 57.10 33.45
N PRO A 473 32.34 57.51 33.63
CA PRO A 473 32.94 58.61 32.85
C PRO A 473 32.97 58.34 31.34
N PHE A 474 32.76 57.08 30.91
CA PHE A 474 32.62 56.69 29.51
C PHE A 474 31.18 56.78 28.98
N ALA A 475 30.17 56.97 29.84
CA ALA A 475 28.75 57.01 29.45
C ALA A 475 28.45 58.09 28.38
N ALA A 476 29.15 59.22 28.44
CA ALA A 476 29.04 60.28 27.45
C ALA A 476 29.46 59.85 26.02
N GLN A 477 30.37 58.88 25.89
CA GLN A 477 30.85 58.37 24.59
C GLN A 477 29.85 57.44 23.90
N PHE A 478 28.89 56.89 24.66
CA PHE A 478 27.84 56.00 24.18
C PHE A 478 26.53 56.72 23.81
N ASN A 479 26.47 58.04 24.00
CA ASN A 479 25.29 58.84 23.67
C ASN A 479 25.05 58.89 22.15
N ASN A 480 23.78 58.74 21.75
CA ASN A 480 23.31 58.85 20.36
C ASN A 480 23.93 57.85 19.36
N ILE A 481 24.18 56.60 19.79
CA ILE A 481 24.62 55.54 18.88
C ILE A 481 23.42 54.78 18.34
N ASN A 482 23.28 54.76 17.01
CA ASN A 482 22.30 53.94 16.30
C ASN A 482 23.01 52.78 15.61
N LEU A 483 22.69 51.56 16.02
CA LEU A 483 23.23 50.32 15.44
C LEU A 483 22.25 49.80 14.39
N LYS A 484 22.70 49.69 13.15
CA LYS A 484 21.92 49.09 12.06
C LYS A 484 22.42 47.68 11.81
N PHE A 485 21.58 46.69 12.08
CA PHE A 485 21.87 45.28 11.88
C PHE A 485 21.32 44.81 10.54
N TRP A 486 22.19 44.17 9.76
CA TRP A 486 21.82 43.43 8.56
C TRP A 486 21.84 41.95 8.87
N ASP A 487 20.68 41.31 8.80
CA ASP A 487 20.56 39.87 8.98
C ASP A 487 20.86 39.16 7.66
N LEU A 488 21.89 38.30 7.68
CA LEU A 488 22.37 37.57 6.52
C LEU A 488 22.19 36.06 6.73
N GLY A 489 21.59 35.39 5.75
CA GLY A 489 21.36 33.95 5.81
C GLY A 489 22.66 33.14 5.92
N GLY A 490 22.69 32.20 6.88
CA GLY A 490 23.84 31.33 7.19
C GLY A 490 24.07 30.15 6.24
N GLN A 491 23.13 29.87 5.33
CA GLN A 491 23.20 28.73 4.41
C GLN A 491 24.35 28.89 3.42
N ARG A 492 25.10 27.81 3.14
CA ARG A 492 26.31 27.82 2.28
C ARG A 492 26.08 28.49 0.92
N SER A 493 24.91 28.30 0.30
CA SER A 493 24.52 28.93 -0.98
C SER A 493 24.35 30.45 -0.92
N LEU A 494 24.08 31.02 0.26
CA LEU A 494 23.84 32.46 0.45
C LEU A 494 25.10 33.23 0.87
N ARG A 495 26.15 32.53 1.34
CA ARG A 495 27.38 33.15 1.87
C ARG A 495 28.13 33.98 0.83
N ASN A 496 28.05 33.61 -0.45
CA ASN A 496 28.66 34.37 -1.56
C ASN A 496 28.17 35.83 -1.65
N MET A 497 27.04 36.17 -1.01
CA MET A 497 26.52 37.53 -0.98
C MET A 497 27.03 38.37 0.20
N TRP A 498 27.70 37.77 1.20
CA TRP A 498 28.14 38.48 2.40
C TRP A 498 29.17 39.58 2.11
N SER A 499 30.08 39.32 1.16
CA SER A 499 31.12 40.27 0.75
C SER A 499 30.57 41.62 0.26
N ARG A 500 29.34 41.64 -0.28
CA ARG A 500 28.66 42.88 -0.70
C ARG A 500 28.40 43.85 0.45
N TYR A 501 28.37 43.36 1.69
CA TYR A 501 28.09 44.15 2.88
C TYR A 501 29.36 44.62 3.61
N PHE A 502 30.52 44.01 3.35
CA PHE A 502 31.77 44.29 4.07
C PHE A 502 32.19 45.75 3.95
N LYS A 503 32.05 46.34 2.76
CA LYS A 503 32.38 47.76 2.51
C LYS A 503 31.65 48.71 3.48
N GLN A 504 30.36 48.47 3.73
CA GLN A 504 29.52 49.33 4.58
C GLN A 504 29.44 48.87 6.05
N CYS A 505 30.00 47.70 6.38
CA CYS A 505 29.91 47.10 7.72
C CYS A 505 30.98 47.66 8.66
N HIS A 506 30.59 48.06 9.89
CA HIS A 506 31.51 48.58 10.92
C HIS A 506 31.90 47.55 11.98
N GLY A 507 31.19 46.41 12.06
CA GLY A 507 31.41 45.34 13.04
C GLY A 507 30.62 44.08 12.67
N ILE A 508 31.16 42.90 12.95
CA ILE A 508 30.53 41.61 12.63
C ILE A 508 30.09 40.92 13.92
N ILE A 509 28.87 40.38 13.93
CA ILE A 509 28.41 39.44 14.95
C ILE A 509 28.30 38.06 14.28
N PHE A 510 29.08 37.10 14.75
CA PHE A 510 29.10 35.73 14.25
C PHE A 510 28.54 34.79 15.31
N VAL A 511 27.41 34.13 15.02
CA VAL A 511 26.71 33.26 15.99
C VAL A 511 27.08 31.80 15.74
N ILE A 512 27.58 31.14 16.78
CA ILE A 512 28.02 29.74 16.77
C ILE A 512 27.01 28.92 17.58
N ASP A 513 26.58 27.79 17.03
CA ASP A 513 25.74 26.82 17.75
C ASP A 513 26.62 25.93 18.62
N SER A 514 26.67 26.18 19.93
CA SER A 514 27.60 25.48 20.83
C SER A 514 27.28 24.00 21.02
N THR A 515 26.16 23.51 20.51
CA THR A 515 25.76 22.10 20.57
C THR A 515 26.17 21.28 19.35
N ASP A 516 26.57 21.94 18.26
CA ASP A 516 26.81 21.31 16.97
C ASP A 516 28.32 21.22 16.66
N THR A 517 28.97 20.28 17.35
CA THR A 517 30.43 20.10 17.24
C THR A 517 30.88 19.69 15.84
N ALA A 518 30.01 19.06 15.04
CA ALA A 518 30.32 18.63 13.68
C ALA A 518 30.54 19.81 12.73
N ARG A 519 29.90 20.96 13.00
CA ARG A 519 30.02 22.18 12.18
C ARG A 519 31.08 23.17 12.66
N PHE A 520 31.80 22.87 13.74
CA PHE A 520 32.83 23.78 14.25
C PHE A 520 33.97 24.05 13.26
N GLN A 521 34.39 23.03 12.51
CA GLN A 521 35.41 23.20 11.46
C GLN A 521 34.92 24.14 10.35
N GLU A 522 33.66 23.99 9.92
CA GLU A 522 33.04 24.87 8.93
C GLU A 522 32.92 26.32 9.44
N CYS A 523 32.57 26.50 10.72
CA CYS A 523 32.53 27.82 11.35
C CYS A 523 33.91 28.48 11.39
N TYR A 524 34.96 27.71 11.68
CA TYR A 524 36.35 28.19 11.69
C TYR A 524 36.79 28.65 10.29
N GLU A 525 36.63 27.80 9.27
CA GLU A 525 36.98 28.13 7.88
C GLU A 525 36.23 29.37 7.40
N THR A 526 34.93 29.45 7.70
CA THR A 526 34.10 30.61 7.31
C THR A 526 34.55 31.91 8.00
N LEU A 527 34.98 31.85 9.27
CA LEU A 527 35.49 33.02 9.99
C LEU A 527 36.82 33.51 9.42
N ILE A 528 37.71 32.58 9.03
CA ILE A 528 38.96 32.92 8.34
C ILE A 528 38.68 33.56 6.98
N ASP A 529 37.77 33.00 6.20
CA ASP A 529 37.37 33.56 4.91
C ASP A 529 36.80 34.97 5.05
N ILE A 530 36.02 35.24 6.12
CA ILE A 530 35.51 36.59 6.42
C ILE A 530 36.67 37.53 6.77
N ALA A 531 37.58 37.11 7.64
CA ALA A 531 38.66 37.96 8.16
C ALA A 531 39.69 38.32 7.09
N ASN A 532 40.01 37.38 6.19
CA ASN A 532 41.03 37.56 5.15
C ASN A 532 40.46 37.99 3.79
N HIS A 533 39.18 38.38 3.72
CA HIS A 533 38.54 38.71 2.45
C HIS A 533 39.14 39.99 1.82
N ASP A 534 39.54 39.94 0.56
CA ASP A 534 40.17 41.07 -0.18
C ASP A 534 39.34 42.36 -0.17
N SER A 535 38.01 42.25 -0.02
CA SER A 535 37.11 43.41 0.10
C SER A 535 37.34 44.30 1.32
N TRP A 536 38.19 43.89 2.26
CA TRP A 536 38.64 44.74 3.36
C TRP A 536 39.84 45.63 3.00
N LEU A 537 40.46 45.47 1.83
CA LEU A 537 41.54 46.34 1.35
C LEU A 537 41.00 47.72 0.91
N VAL A 538 41.78 48.78 1.15
CA VAL A 538 41.44 50.15 0.72
C VAL A 538 42.05 50.44 -0.65
N ASP A 539 41.24 50.94 -1.60
CA ASP A 539 41.74 51.51 -2.87
C ASP A 539 42.42 52.86 -2.61
N ASN A 540 43.75 52.91 -2.74
CA ASN A 540 44.55 54.14 -2.61
C ASN A 540 44.57 54.98 -3.91
N SER A 541 43.40 55.29 -4.48
CA SER A 541 43.31 55.94 -5.80
C SER A 541 42.61 57.30 -5.83
N GLU A 542 42.44 57.98 -4.70
CA GLU A 542 42.06 59.41 -4.68
C GLU A 542 43.00 60.23 -3.77
N GLY A 543 43.75 61.13 -4.38
CA GLY A 543 44.80 61.92 -3.74
C GLY A 543 44.28 62.96 -2.75
N GLN A 544 44.32 62.63 -1.46
CA GLN A 544 44.31 63.61 -0.38
C GLN A 544 45.51 63.39 0.54
N GLU A 545 46.25 64.48 0.79
CA GLU A 545 47.41 64.55 1.66
C GLU A 545 47.07 64.13 3.10
N ILE A 546 48.07 63.51 3.74
CA ILE A 546 47.95 62.63 4.90
C ILE A 546 48.12 63.43 6.20
N ASP A 547 47.25 63.22 7.20
CA ASP A 547 47.64 63.33 8.62
C ASP A 547 48.22 61.99 9.07
N GLN A 548 49.55 61.91 9.06
CA GLN A 548 50.35 60.69 9.29
C GLN A 548 50.38 60.34 10.77
N GLU A 549 49.34 59.67 11.29
CA GLU A 549 49.45 58.91 12.55
C GLU A 549 48.26 57.96 12.84
N ARG A 550 47.37 57.70 11.87
CA ARG A 550 46.20 56.83 12.09
C ARG A 550 46.54 55.41 11.66
N THR A 551 46.47 54.48 12.63
CA THR A 551 46.87 53.07 12.55
C THR A 551 46.23 52.33 11.37
N ILE A 552 46.86 52.41 10.20
CA ILE A 552 46.73 51.45 9.10
C ILE A 552 47.41 50.17 9.60
N GLY A 553 46.74 49.01 9.51
CA GLY A 553 47.40 47.73 9.78
C GLY A 553 48.64 47.57 8.89
N ILE A 554 49.63 46.81 9.33
CA ILE A 554 50.94 46.68 8.66
C ILE A 554 50.81 46.23 7.18
N ASP A 555 49.65 45.65 6.80
CA ASP A 555 49.37 45.09 5.48
C ASP A 555 48.27 45.83 4.66
N GLY A 556 47.79 47.01 5.08
CA GLY A 556 46.83 47.81 4.28
C GLY A 556 45.35 47.36 4.34
N THR A 557 44.99 46.48 5.29
CA THR A 557 43.62 45.99 5.51
C THR A 557 42.84 46.82 6.53
N VAL A 558 41.54 47.03 6.31
CA VAL A 558 40.62 47.65 7.28
C VAL A 558 40.21 46.61 8.32
N ASN A 559 40.73 46.76 9.53
CA ASN A 559 40.38 45.90 10.65
C ASN A 559 38.99 46.25 11.21
N VAL A 560 38.04 45.31 11.16
CA VAL A 560 36.68 45.45 11.70
C VAL A 560 36.50 44.50 12.88
N PRO A 561 35.92 44.95 14.02
CA PRO A 561 35.75 44.07 15.18
C PRO A 561 34.79 42.92 14.90
N ILE A 562 35.18 41.71 15.35
CA ILE A 562 34.40 40.48 15.19
C ILE A 562 33.98 39.95 16.56
N LEU A 563 32.68 40.03 16.85
CA LEU A 563 32.06 39.46 18.04
C LEU A 563 31.55 38.05 17.74
N MET A 564 32.14 37.04 18.36
CA MET A 564 31.70 35.66 18.27
C MET A 564 30.80 35.31 19.45
N LEU A 565 29.59 34.82 19.18
CA LEU A 565 28.61 34.43 20.18
C LEU A 565 28.44 32.91 20.21
N ALA A 566 28.95 32.27 21.25
CA ALA A 566 28.71 30.85 21.52
C ALA A 566 27.30 30.69 22.09
N ASN A 567 26.33 30.41 21.22
CA ASN A 567 24.91 30.35 21.54
C ASN A 567 24.48 28.97 22.03
N LYS A 568 23.30 28.90 22.66
CA LYS A 568 22.65 27.71 23.25
C LYS A 568 23.30 27.19 24.54
N GLN A 569 23.92 28.07 25.31
CA GLN A 569 24.55 27.72 26.58
C GLN A 569 23.54 27.27 27.66
N ASP A 570 22.23 27.39 27.40
CA ASP A 570 21.14 26.80 28.20
C ASP A 570 21.06 25.27 28.12
N LEU A 571 21.65 24.66 27.09
CA LEU A 571 21.57 23.22 26.87
C LEU A 571 22.75 22.47 27.53
N PRO A 572 22.52 21.30 28.17
CA PRO A 572 23.56 20.57 28.88
C PRO A 572 24.65 20.00 27.95
N GLN A 573 24.31 19.78 26.67
CA GLN A 573 25.25 19.35 25.63
C GLN A 573 26.04 20.50 24.99
N ALA A 574 25.83 21.75 25.43
CA ALA A 574 26.57 22.89 24.90
C ALA A 574 28.03 22.84 25.35
N VAL A 575 28.94 23.02 24.39
CA VAL A 575 30.37 23.11 24.68
C VAL A 575 30.64 24.41 25.43
N ASP A 576 31.34 24.30 26.55
CA ASP A 576 31.71 25.44 27.38
C ASP A 576 32.76 26.33 26.70
N LEU A 577 32.84 27.58 27.16
CA LEU A 577 33.71 28.60 26.57
C LEU A 577 35.20 28.24 26.62
N VAL A 578 35.66 27.54 27.67
CA VAL A 578 37.08 27.18 27.83
C VAL A 578 37.45 26.13 26.79
N SER A 579 36.60 25.12 26.61
CA SER A 579 36.77 24.09 25.59
C SER A 579 36.73 24.66 24.17
N LEU A 580 35.83 25.62 23.89
CA LEU A 580 35.78 26.30 22.58
C LEU A 580 37.06 27.10 22.30
N LYS A 581 37.60 27.80 23.31
CA LYS A 581 38.83 28.60 23.18
C LYS A 581 40.09 27.76 23.06
N THR A 582 40.19 26.65 23.78
CA THR A 582 41.38 25.80 23.83
C THR A 582 41.41 24.75 22.72
N GLY A 583 40.24 24.34 22.19
CA GLY A 583 40.11 23.35 21.13
C GLY A 583 40.14 23.94 19.73
N VAL A 584 39.00 24.44 19.25
CA VAL A 584 38.78 24.78 17.83
C VAL A 584 39.28 26.18 17.49
N PHE A 585 39.01 27.16 18.35
CA PHE A 585 39.28 28.57 18.05
C PHE A 585 40.65 29.06 18.56
N ILE A 586 41.50 28.18 19.08
CA ILE A 586 42.84 28.55 19.59
C ILE A 586 43.75 29.11 18.48
N LYS A 587 43.71 28.46 17.30
CA LYS A 587 44.44 28.93 16.11
C LYS A 587 43.84 30.21 15.58
N LEU A 588 42.51 30.32 15.62
CA LEU A 588 41.78 31.52 15.21
C LEU A 588 42.22 32.74 16.04
N VAL A 589 42.36 32.60 17.36
CA VAL A 589 42.77 33.71 18.24
C VAL A 589 44.21 34.17 17.95
N SER A 590 45.11 33.25 17.58
CA SER A 590 46.49 33.57 17.22
C SER A 590 46.62 34.16 15.80
N GLU A 591 45.81 33.70 14.85
CA GLU A 591 45.79 34.19 13.46
C GLU A 591 45.04 35.52 13.34
N LEU A 592 44.03 35.74 14.18
CA LEU A 592 43.25 36.97 14.26
C LEU A 592 43.83 38.00 15.25
N GLU A 593 45.07 37.85 15.75
CA GLU A 593 45.69 38.84 16.65
C GLU A 593 45.73 40.26 16.06
N ALA A 594 45.71 40.37 14.73
CA ALA A 594 45.59 41.64 14.03
C ALA A 594 44.16 42.23 14.03
N THR A 595 43.12 41.45 14.36
CA THR A 595 41.70 41.86 14.38
C THR A 595 41.08 41.88 15.78
N ASP A 596 40.39 42.97 16.13
CA ASP A 596 39.77 43.13 17.45
C ASP A 596 38.59 42.13 17.60
N SER A 597 38.84 40.94 18.14
CA SER A 597 37.86 39.85 18.22
C SER A 597 37.61 39.36 19.66
N LYS A 598 36.39 38.85 19.94
CA LYS A 598 36.06 38.26 21.24
C LYS A 598 34.98 37.20 21.14
N LEU A 599 35.18 36.09 21.85
CA LEU A 599 34.20 35.00 22.01
C LEU A 599 33.49 35.11 23.36
N LEU A 600 32.15 35.17 23.34
CA LEU A 600 31.29 35.28 24.52
C LEU A 600 30.20 34.19 24.54
N PRO A 601 29.87 33.63 25.71
CA PRO A 601 28.78 32.66 25.86
C PRO A 601 27.43 33.39 25.94
N VAL A 602 26.43 32.89 25.23
CA VAL A 602 25.06 33.44 25.26
C VAL A 602 24.01 32.34 25.25
N SER A 603 22.87 32.62 25.87
CA SER A 603 21.61 31.93 25.56
C SER A 603 20.65 32.95 24.97
N VAL A 604 20.43 32.85 23.67
CA VAL A 604 19.45 33.72 22.99
C VAL A 604 18.02 33.39 23.43
N LEU A 605 17.73 32.12 23.77
CA LEU A 605 16.41 31.70 24.24
C LEU A 605 16.09 32.31 25.61
N GLU A 606 17.04 32.28 26.54
CA GLU A 606 16.86 32.80 27.90
C GLU A 606 17.23 34.29 28.04
N ASN A 607 17.64 34.94 26.94
CA ASN A 607 18.08 36.34 26.91
C ASN A 607 19.27 36.63 27.86
N GLN A 608 20.22 35.69 27.97
CA GLN A 608 21.41 35.79 28.82
C GLN A 608 22.66 36.10 28.00
N GLY A 609 23.53 36.98 28.51
CA GLY A 609 24.84 37.32 27.92
C GLY A 609 24.82 38.26 26.71
N LEU A 610 23.63 38.61 26.19
CA LEU A 610 23.48 39.46 25.00
C LEU A 610 23.84 40.93 25.25
N LYS A 611 23.61 41.43 26.46
CA LYS A 611 23.81 42.83 26.81
C LYS A 611 25.30 43.16 26.91
N GLU A 612 26.04 42.33 27.64
CA GLU A 612 27.50 42.41 27.80
C GLU A 612 28.20 42.25 26.46
N SER A 613 27.65 41.40 25.59
CA SER A 613 28.12 41.18 24.23
C SER A 613 27.98 42.43 23.36
N LEU A 614 26.83 43.09 23.38
CA LEU A 614 26.61 44.33 22.64
C LEU A 614 27.44 45.49 23.18
N GLU A 615 27.59 45.63 24.50
CA GLU A 615 28.45 46.66 25.11
C GLU A 615 29.90 46.54 24.65
N TRP A 616 30.43 45.31 24.61
CA TRP A 616 31.78 45.07 24.11
C TRP A 616 31.92 45.51 22.66
N LEU A 617 30.96 45.13 21.80
CA LEU A 617 30.98 45.50 20.39
C LEU A 617 30.93 47.02 20.23
N VAL A 618 30.01 47.71 20.91
CA VAL A 618 29.90 49.18 20.80
C VAL A 618 31.15 49.89 21.29
N THR A 619 31.76 49.41 22.36
CA THR A 619 33.05 49.95 22.86
C THR A 619 34.13 49.84 21.79
N ARG A 620 34.22 48.70 21.09
CA ARG A 620 35.17 48.50 19.98
C ARG A 620 34.82 49.32 18.75
N LEU A 621 33.55 49.47 18.42
CA LEU A 621 33.10 50.34 17.34
C LEU A 621 33.49 51.80 17.60
N ILE A 622 33.38 52.28 18.85
CA ILE A 622 33.81 53.63 19.24
C ILE A 622 35.32 53.77 19.07
N TYR A 623 36.10 52.80 19.53
CA TYR A 623 37.56 52.80 19.39
C TYR A 623 37.97 52.80 17.91
N ASN A 624 37.28 52.03 17.07
CA ASN A 624 37.57 51.89 15.66
C ASN A 624 37.02 53.03 14.76
N LYS A 625 36.34 54.04 15.34
CA LYS A 625 35.83 55.23 14.60
C LYS A 625 36.92 55.94 13.80
N GLY A 626 38.17 55.89 14.27
CA GLY A 626 39.32 56.51 13.62
C GLY A 626 39.69 55.87 12.29
N ASN A 627 39.55 54.54 12.18
CA ASN A 627 39.91 53.75 11.01
C ASN A 627 38.75 53.59 10.03
N LYS A 628 37.52 53.42 10.54
CA LYS A 628 36.30 53.34 9.74
C LYS A 628 35.23 54.25 10.33
N ARG A 629 35.06 55.43 9.72
CA ARG A 629 34.10 56.42 10.22
C ARG A 629 32.65 55.91 10.06
N PRO A 630 31.80 56.05 11.08
CA PRO A 630 30.37 55.79 10.94
C PRO A 630 29.73 56.82 10.00
N GLU A 631 28.70 56.42 9.26
CA GLU A 631 27.92 57.35 8.43
C GLU A 631 27.08 58.25 9.35
N TYR A 632 27.40 59.55 9.38
CA TYR A 632 26.56 60.55 10.03
C TYR A 632 25.46 60.97 9.05
N LYS A 633 24.20 60.79 9.43
CA LYS A 633 23.04 61.36 8.73
C LYS A 633 22.51 62.55 9.48
#